data_AF-A0A9W7TRU0-F1
#
_entry.id   AF-A0A9W7TRU0-F1
#
_cell.length_a   1.000
_cell.length_b   1.000
_cell.length_c   1.000
_cell.angle_alpha   90.00
_cell.angle_beta   90.00
_cell.angle_gamma   90.00
#
_symmetry.space_group_name_H-M   'P 1'
#
loop_
_entity.id
_entity.type
_entity.pdbx_description
1 polymer ?
#
loop_
_entity_poly.entity_id
_entity_poly.type
_entity_poly.pdbx_seq_one_letter_code
_entity_poly.pdbx_strand_id
1 'polypeptide(L)'
;DFIIIKCGLNCRPTPHFHCCYCNSIVIRRDGFIKHLKTCRSMTSRQRPLPTAEPPPSLASAAPPPSPALTAPPLLVSAVPPPSPASTAAPASPVPPPSQASAAPPLFTPSVASPVPPPSQASAALPLLPASLVPPLSPASTAAQPSPVPPPSQASEAASTVPTPPASQRLRARQQVRVTCTHCGISINQRNLQVHINRKHRQRVIEITPKRHHHDQCMITLGNKALLILNLYLLKSFFKPCSPIHVQKQTWGASQKIICELDECNANAEFAVRSGIVPYECIHLRSLLFCPRSDTTPIILEVEVLSEMVASRLFGEARKQSCLNQQKAATDAGVPLSVEVTVGGPASKKLISIYEPKVSYHSRLGRSWHCPCAKARQSCLHKAIAKWHLFKTDRQLFMTAESDVRPDSAVSHQDTQESVCKAKPGEDAGQAYPPDDAGLRRMVHYLMQKKGLPAQLPQHLVTGSRSLQDLPRQLMPKETSCVECAGHLSEPMLITANAKLVTYTGVVDGFSTYCRACPDCGLMYRYQEWSDGIHNFNDHILITLHLCIILRTSLQTHHSVSRAIEVLEQTENKTFPKKATILHAYMHFEALTSHNYSYICFKCGYHPPVVVMDLHRKGVFNMPVSEMEAVPAHFDGTVDIRRFWDSVTSEIICSGLLTSGRKNPFVVVPSYNYWAPWIGPKTRKGDTVLNTEHEKCHAPRQATEMADLQMTEERLQDALINLRVDMVRKLCKQCGLDSKGSKMDLILRLREEMKNRSSYDKIFEKVWGASGGWAVVMCPCGVVYSIKFNLRAESPRDYADMLLSWKHFPNIAIYDFARGLATHTNLREPENLPFSPHEGRLAEATADNLQLAAEGRLKVSLPWLKTKKTETDANGHPITGSSDHYTLYDVFHERNTKDAKDALRRIALVPELAGWVNSQCAEQLFSDMRKNNYFLNTLTPSEHIFMMRNILHHYNTKCNNKTKTSIQKVPSKTLKISSPVALPSNGLQKSISSITEPS
;
A
#
# COMPACT_ATOMS: atom_id res chain seq x y z
N ASP A 1 -5.02 -30.98 27.56
CA ASP A 1 -5.43 -32.15 26.73
C ASP A 1 -5.02 -31.98 25.27
N PHE A 2 -5.35 -32.94 24.40
CA PHE A 2 -5.06 -32.87 22.96
C PHE A 2 -6.35 -32.66 22.15
N ILE A 3 -6.36 -31.64 21.29
CA ILE A 3 -7.42 -31.46 20.28
C ILE A 3 -7.13 -32.43 19.12
N ILE A 4 -7.96 -33.48 19.00
CA ILE A 4 -7.78 -34.54 18.00
C ILE A 4 -8.59 -34.22 16.74
N ILE A 5 -7.91 -33.74 15.70
CA ILE A 5 -8.50 -33.35 14.42
C ILE A 5 -8.31 -34.47 13.39
N LYS A 6 -9.39 -34.83 12.68
CA LYS A 6 -9.41 -35.80 11.58
C LYS A 6 -8.67 -35.21 10.36
N CYS A 7 -7.80 -35.97 9.70
CA CYS A 7 -7.03 -35.46 8.58
C CYS A 7 -7.92 -35.19 7.36
N GLY A 8 -7.91 -33.95 6.87
CA GLY A 8 -8.60 -33.50 5.66
C GLY A 8 -7.69 -33.39 4.43
N LEU A 9 -6.55 -34.09 4.43
CA LEU A 9 -5.57 -34.08 3.34
C LEU A 9 -5.62 -35.40 2.56
N ASN A 10 -5.44 -35.35 1.23
CA ASN A 10 -5.49 -36.51 0.33
C ASN A 10 -4.24 -37.42 0.43
N CYS A 11 -3.68 -37.62 1.62
CA CYS A 11 -2.52 -38.49 1.88
C CYS A 11 -2.89 -39.96 2.15
N ARG A 12 -4.17 -40.26 2.38
CA ARG A 12 -4.81 -41.59 2.25
C ARG A 12 -6.24 -41.40 1.72
N PRO A 13 -6.81 -42.39 1.00
CA PRO A 13 -8.21 -42.35 0.57
C PRO A 13 -9.20 -42.52 1.74
N THR A 14 -8.78 -43.18 2.83
CA THR A 14 -9.62 -43.41 4.01
C THR A 14 -9.40 -42.34 5.10
N PRO A 15 -10.46 -41.98 5.85
CA PRO A 15 -10.37 -41.28 7.14
C PRO A 15 -9.20 -41.75 8.04
N HIS A 16 -8.42 -40.82 8.59
CA HIS A 16 -7.29 -41.13 9.46
C HIS A 16 -6.82 -39.92 10.30
N PHE A 17 -5.87 -40.20 11.19
CA PHE A 17 -5.19 -39.26 12.10
C PHE A 17 -3.67 -39.45 11.99
N HIS A 18 -2.90 -38.37 12.18
CA HIS A 18 -1.43 -38.39 12.21
C HIS A 18 -0.92 -38.17 13.63
N CYS A 19 0.07 -38.94 14.07
CA CYS A 19 0.73 -38.68 15.36
C CYS A 19 1.67 -37.47 15.24
N CYS A 20 1.71 -36.62 16.27
CA CYS A 20 2.66 -35.51 16.36
C CYS A 20 4.04 -35.92 16.88
N TYR A 21 4.16 -37.10 17.50
CA TYR A 21 5.40 -37.62 18.08
C TYR A 21 6.15 -38.63 17.18
N CYS A 22 5.49 -39.21 16.17
CA CYS A 22 6.13 -40.09 15.18
C CYS A 22 5.31 -40.15 13.87
N ASN A 23 5.88 -40.75 12.82
CA ASN A 23 5.26 -40.84 11.49
C ASN A 23 4.06 -41.82 11.38
N SER A 24 3.45 -42.23 12.50
CA SER A 24 2.34 -43.19 12.50
C SER A 24 1.04 -42.55 12.00
N ILE A 25 0.36 -43.27 11.11
CA ILE A 25 -0.99 -42.93 10.62
C ILE A 25 -1.96 -43.97 11.18
N VAL A 26 -3.02 -43.51 11.86
CA VAL A 26 -4.01 -44.40 12.48
C VAL A 26 -5.40 -44.08 11.95
N ILE A 27 -6.14 -45.09 11.51
CA ILE A 27 -7.47 -44.91 10.86
C ILE A 27 -8.57 -44.66 11.89
N ARG A 28 -8.60 -45.41 13.00
CA ARG A 28 -9.61 -45.27 14.06
C ARG A 28 -9.16 -44.34 15.20
N ARG A 29 -10.11 -43.58 15.77
CA ARG A 29 -9.85 -42.54 16.79
C ARG A 29 -9.44 -43.11 18.15
N ASP A 30 -9.99 -44.25 18.54
CA ASP A 30 -9.65 -44.99 19.77
C ASP A 30 -8.21 -45.52 19.72
N GLY A 31 -7.83 -46.16 18.60
CA GLY A 31 -6.47 -46.60 18.33
C GLY A 31 -5.49 -45.43 18.30
N PHE A 32 -5.90 -44.28 17.75
CA PHE A 32 -5.10 -43.05 17.77
C PHE A 32 -4.87 -42.52 19.19
N ILE A 33 -5.90 -42.49 20.05
CA ILE A 33 -5.78 -42.08 21.46
C ILE A 33 -4.86 -43.02 22.24
N LYS A 34 -4.99 -44.34 22.06
CA LYS A 34 -4.09 -45.34 22.66
C LYS A 34 -2.64 -45.09 22.21
N HIS A 35 -2.41 -44.99 20.90
CA HIS A 35 -1.09 -44.71 20.33
C HIS A 35 -0.49 -43.40 20.85
N LEU A 36 -1.26 -42.31 20.94
CA LEU A 36 -0.78 -41.01 21.40
C LEU A 36 -0.30 -41.05 22.86
N LYS A 37 -1.01 -41.79 23.74
CA LYS A 37 -0.60 -42.00 25.14
C LYS A 37 0.74 -42.72 25.24
N THR A 38 0.93 -43.83 24.51
CA THR A 38 2.18 -44.62 24.55
C THR A 38 3.34 -43.92 23.83
N CYS A 39 3.08 -43.22 22.73
CA CYS A 39 4.12 -42.55 21.96
C CYS A 39 4.72 -41.36 22.72
N ARG A 40 3.91 -40.63 23.51
CA ARG A 40 4.36 -39.52 24.37
C ARG A 40 5.32 -39.97 25.49
N SER A 41 5.12 -41.15 26.09
CA SER A 41 6.03 -41.64 27.14
C SER A 41 7.36 -42.13 26.58
N MET A 42 7.37 -42.67 25.36
CA MET A 42 8.58 -43.12 24.67
C MET A 42 9.48 -41.95 24.25
N THR A 43 8.94 -40.89 23.63
CA THR A 43 9.73 -39.70 23.27
C THR A 43 10.27 -38.96 24.50
N SER A 44 9.60 -39.06 25.65
CA SER A 44 10.08 -38.46 26.91
C SER A 44 11.25 -39.21 27.56
N ARG A 45 11.60 -40.43 27.11
CA ARG A 45 12.70 -41.24 27.68
C ARG A 45 13.98 -41.27 26.83
N GLN A 46 14.00 -40.63 25.66
CA GLN A 46 15.13 -40.68 24.72
C GLN A 46 15.88 -39.34 24.60
N ARG A 47 16.44 -38.85 25.72
CA ARG A 47 17.41 -37.73 25.70
C ARG A 47 18.58 -37.92 26.68
N PRO A 48 19.61 -38.69 26.31
CA PRO A 48 20.93 -38.59 26.95
C PRO A 48 21.55 -37.20 26.70
N LEU A 49 22.39 -36.73 27.64
CA LEU A 49 23.35 -35.66 27.36
C LEU A 49 24.55 -36.23 26.57
N PRO A 50 25.13 -35.47 25.63
CA PRO A 50 26.45 -35.78 25.10
C PRO A 50 27.52 -35.32 26.09
N THR A 51 28.30 -36.25 26.63
CA THR A 51 29.63 -35.98 27.20
C THR A 51 30.61 -35.62 26.08
N ALA A 52 31.65 -34.85 26.40
CA ALA A 52 32.67 -34.44 25.44
C ALA A 52 33.88 -35.39 25.46
N GLU A 53 34.41 -35.71 24.28
CA GLU A 53 35.75 -36.29 24.08
C GLU A 53 36.59 -35.31 23.23
N PRO A 54 37.92 -35.26 23.42
CA PRO A 54 38.79 -34.32 22.73
C PRO A 54 39.12 -34.75 21.28
N PRO A 55 39.43 -33.81 20.37
CA PRO A 55 39.88 -34.12 19.02
C PRO A 55 41.35 -34.65 19.00
N PRO A 56 41.70 -35.54 18.06
CA PRO A 56 43.07 -36.02 17.89
C PRO A 56 43.98 -34.98 17.22
N SER A 57 45.29 -35.06 17.49
CA SER A 57 46.33 -34.19 16.94
C SER A 57 47.12 -34.84 15.80
N LEU A 58 47.46 -34.03 14.78
CA LEU A 58 48.43 -34.25 13.68
C LEU A 58 48.36 -32.99 12.79
N ALA A 59 49.40 -32.47 12.13
CA ALA A 59 50.85 -32.38 12.37
C ALA A 59 51.39 -31.28 11.40
N SER A 60 52.61 -30.77 11.59
CA SER A 60 53.11 -29.60 10.85
C SER A 60 53.70 -29.92 9.46
N ALA A 61 53.59 -28.96 8.54
CA ALA A 61 54.41 -28.87 7.32
C ALA A 61 54.68 -27.39 6.99
N ALA A 62 55.92 -27.06 6.60
CA ALA A 62 56.43 -25.69 6.44
C ALA A 62 56.54 -25.24 4.95
N PRO A 63 56.64 -23.93 4.65
CA PRO A 63 56.58 -23.41 3.28
C PRO A 63 57.96 -23.22 2.60
N PRO A 64 58.01 -23.22 1.25
CA PRO A 64 59.18 -22.75 0.48
C PRO A 64 59.15 -21.21 0.24
N PRO A 65 60.29 -20.57 -0.13
CA PRO A 65 60.49 -19.12 -0.02
C PRO A 65 60.35 -18.32 -1.33
N SER A 66 60.34 -16.98 -1.19
CA SER A 66 60.41 -16.00 -2.28
C SER A 66 61.85 -15.50 -2.54
N PRO A 67 62.23 -15.17 -3.80
CA PRO A 67 63.33 -14.25 -4.11
C PRO A 67 62.85 -12.78 -4.12
N ALA A 68 63.77 -11.81 -4.22
CA ALA A 68 63.51 -10.40 -3.88
C ALA A 68 64.10 -9.36 -4.87
N LEU A 69 63.58 -8.12 -4.77
CA LEU A 69 64.20 -6.79 -5.03
C LEU A 69 64.99 -6.53 -6.33
N THR A 70 64.57 -5.51 -7.10
CA THR A 70 65.35 -4.27 -7.42
C THR A 70 64.51 -3.23 -8.20
N ALA A 71 65.04 -2.01 -8.44
CA ALA A 71 64.38 -0.80 -8.97
C ALA A 71 65.39 0.05 -9.83
N PRO A 72 65.19 1.35 -10.23
CA PRO A 72 63.96 2.17 -10.20
C PRO A 72 63.47 3.07 -11.40
N PRO A 73 64.26 3.71 -12.30
CA PRO A 73 64.43 5.17 -12.13
C PRO A 73 63.88 6.17 -13.20
N LEU A 74 63.05 7.12 -12.71
CA LEU A 74 63.18 8.59 -12.79
C LEU A 74 62.99 9.43 -14.10
N LEU A 75 62.58 10.71 -13.85
CA LEU A 75 62.59 11.94 -14.69
C LEU A 75 61.44 12.15 -15.73
N VAL A 76 60.99 13.37 -16.10
CA VAL A 76 60.93 14.71 -15.44
C VAL A 76 60.03 15.72 -16.23
N SER A 77 59.50 16.78 -15.58
CA SER A 77 59.01 18.08 -16.15
C SER A 77 57.78 18.13 -17.10
N ALA A 78 57.09 19.26 -17.32
CA ALA A 78 56.90 20.51 -16.53
C ALA A 78 55.73 21.41 -17.10
N VAL A 79 55.11 22.20 -16.21
CA VAL A 79 54.71 23.65 -16.24
C VAL A 79 54.09 24.31 -17.53
N PRO A 80 53.06 25.19 -17.41
CA PRO A 80 52.29 25.84 -18.52
C PRO A 80 52.81 27.28 -18.85
N PRO A 81 52.07 28.29 -19.39
CA PRO A 81 50.71 28.41 -19.98
C PRO A 81 50.69 29.08 -21.40
N PRO A 82 49.56 29.62 -21.94
CA PRO A 82 49.15 31.01 -21.61
C PRO A 82 47.62 31.32 -21.63
N SER A 83 47.27 32.52 -21.16
CA SER A 83 46.03 33.28 -21.47
C SER A 83 46.44 34.61 -22.15
N PRO A 84 45.58 35.35 -22.90
CA PRO A 84 44.83 36.45 -22.24
C PRO A 84 43.51 36.98 -22.92
N ALA A 85 42.78 37.81 -22.15
CA ALA A 85 42.02 39.04 -22.51
C ALA A 85 40.91 39.10 -23.62
N SER A 86 39.69 39.43 -23.15
CA SER A 86 38.79 40.57 -23.50
C SER A 86 38.81 41.29 -24.88
N THR A 87 37.64 41.78 -25.35
CA THR A 87 37.25 43.23 -25.37
C THR A 87 36.00 43.61 -26.24
N ALA A 88 35.09 44.42 -25.68
CA ALA A 88 34.13 45.38 -26.30
C ALA A 88 33.03 44.94 -27.31
N ALA A 89 32.23 45.93 -27.75
CA ALA A 89 30.99 45.85 -28.54
C ALA A 89 30.93 46.91 -29.67
N PRO A 90 29.91 46.88 -30.54
CA PRO A 90 29.20 48.09 -31.00
C PRO A 90 27.67 47.97 -30.74
N ALA A 91 26.90 49.00 -30.36
CA ALA A 91 26.61 50.33 -30.94
C ALA A 91 25.27 50.36 -31.75
N SER A 92 24.55 51.49 -31.70
CA SER A 92 23.12 51.64 -32.05
C SER A 92 22.81 51.81 -33.56
N PRO A 93 21.52 51.82 -33.96
CA PRO A 93 20.84 53.12 -34.16
C PRO A 93 19.36 53.20 -33.66
N VAL A 94 18.76 54.39 -33.84
CA VAL A 94 17.56 55.00 -33.19
C VAL A 94 17.12 56.18 -34.11
N PRO A 95 15.88 56.79 -34.15
CA PRO A 95 14.48 56.47 -33.75
C PRO A 95 13.53 56.64 -35.02
N PRO A 96 12.30 57.27 -35.05
CA PRO A 96 11.25 57.64 -34.07
C PRO A 96 9.80 57.15 -34.48
N PRO A 97 8.63 57.85 -34.29
CA PRO A 97 7.60 57.33 -33.36
C PRO A 97 6.13 57.38 -33.87
N SER A 98 5.13 57.02 -33.04
CA SER A 98 3.99 57.90 -32.67
C SER A 98 2.88 57.22 -31.83
N GLN A 99 2.37 58.00 -30.84
CA GLN A 99 0.98 58.27 -30.39
C GLN A 99 -0.22 57.35 -30.77
N ALA A 100 -1.39 57.39 -30.10
CA ALA A 100 -1.82 57.70 -28.72
C ALA A 100 -3.38 57.63 -28.63
N SER A 101 -3.96 57.35 -27.45
CA SER A 101 -5.42 57.46 -27.14
C SER A 101 -6.33 56.48 -27.92
N ALA A 102 -7.60 56.21 -27.56
CA ALA A 102 -8.49 56.78 -26.55
C ALA A 102 -9.49 55.74 -25.98
N ALA A 103 -10.30 56.14 -25.00
CA ALA A 103 -11.50 55.43 -24.50
C ALA A 103 -12.65 56.46 -24.36
N PRO A 104 -13.77 56.14 -23.67
CA PRO A 104 -14.84 55.16 -23.97
C PRO A 104 -16.07 55.90 -24.59
N PRO A 105 -17.35 55.43 -24.46
CA PRO A 105 -18.12 55.65 -23.23
C PRO A 105 -19.14 54.53 -22.88
N LEU A 106 -19.96 54.80 -21.84
CA LEU A 106 -20.97 53.93 -21.21
C LEU A 106 -22.26 53.80 -22.05
N PHE A 107 -23.11 52.81 -21.74
CA PHE A 107 -24.54 53.05 -21.44
C PHE A 107 -25.16 51.95 -20.54
N THR A 108 -26.13 52.36 -19.71
CA THR A 108 -27.05 51.57 -18.85
C THR A 108 -28.50 51.92 -19.27
N PRO A 109 -29.64 51.42 -18.69
CA PRO A 109 -29.83 50.62 -17.46
C PRO A 109 -30.96 49.53 -17.44
N SER A 110 -31.08 48.84 -16.29
CA SER A 110 -32.29 48.41 -15.52
C SER A 110 -33.61 47.92 -16.18
N VAL A 111 -34.21 46.85 -15.60
CA VAL A 111 -35.61 46.75 -15.08
C VAL A 111 -35.77 45.43 -14.26
N ALA A 112 -36.83 45.24 -13.44
CA ALA A 112 -36.88 44.24 -12.35
C ALA A 112 -38.22 43.48 -12.13
N SER A 113 -38.15 42.30 -11.46
CA SER A 113 -39.17 41.62 -10.61
C SER A 113 -40.52 41.16 -11.25
N PRO A 114 -41.40 40.31 -10.62
CA PRO A 114 -41.47 39.79 -9.23
C PRO A 114 -41.74 38.25 -9.08
N VAL A 115 -42.36 37.78 -7.96
CA VAL A 115 -42.53 36.35 -7.53
C VAL A 115 -43.88 36.10 -6.77
N PRO A 116 -44.47 34.88 -6.79
CA PRO A 116 -44.76 34.15 -5.52
C PRO A 116 -44.76 32.58 -5.56
N PRO A 117 -44.85 31.87 -4.40
CA PRO A 117 -45.07 30.40 -4.24
C PRO A 117 -46.60 30.07 -4.01
N PRO A 118 -47.13 28.95 -3.38
CA PRO A 118 -46.57 27.71 -2.78
C PRO A 118 -47.36 26.37 -3.01
N SER A 119 -46.96 25.23 -2.38
CA SER A 119 -47.84 24.16 -1.78
C SER A 119 -47.06 23.10 -0.95
N GLN A 120 -47.76 22.28 -0.13
CA GLN A 120 -47.19 21.46 1.00
C GLN A 120 -47.86 20.07 1.21
N ALA A 121 -47.22 19.16 1.99
CA ALA A 121 -47.73 18.08 2.91
C ALA A 121 -46.68 16.93 3.05
N SER A 122 -46.43 16.17 4.14
CA SER A 122 -47.16 15.72 5.38
C SER A 122 -48.05 14.46 5.18
N ALA A 123 -48.05 13.38 5.99
CA ALA A 123 -47.26 12.89 7.14
C ALA A 123 -47.31 11.30 7.16
N ALA A 124 -47.12 10.43 8.18
CA ALA A 124 -46.91 10.45 9.65
C ALA A 124 -46.30 9.08 10.16
N LEU A 125 -46.45 8.71 11.45
CA LEU A 125 -46.17 7.39 12.09
C LEU A 125 -47.32 7.03 13.06
N PRO A 126 -47.64 5.73 13.33
CA PRO A 126 -47.36 5.06 14.64
C PRO A 126 -47.21 3.50 14.54
N LEU A 127 -46.93 2.61 15.52
CA LEU A 127 -46.39 2.49 16.91
C LEU A 127 -46.30 0.96 17.24
N LEU A 128 -45.84 0.55 18.44
CA LEU A 128 -45.81 -0.83 19.00
C LEU A 128 -46.77 -0.98 20.21
N PRO A 129 -47.15 -2.20 20.66
CA PRO A 129 -46.50 -2.90 21.82
C PRO A 129 -46.21 -4.42 21.54
N ALA A 130 -45.35 -5.19 22.25
CA ALA A 130 -45.26 -5.59 23.69
C ALA A 130 -46.36 -6.60 24.16
N SER A 131 -46.18 -7.61 25.05
CA SER A 131 -45.06 -8.02 25.94
C SER A 131 -45.26 -9.46 26.54
N LEU A 132 -44.40 -9.88 27.50
CA LEU A 132 -44.55 -10.94 28.55
C LEU A 132 -44.21 -12.43 28.26
N VAL A 133 -44.11 -13.22 29.36
CA VAL A 133 -43.33 -14.48 29.55
C VAL A 133 -44.04 -15.43 30.58
N PRO A 134 -43.34 -16.28 31.38
CA PRO A 134 -43.04 -17.74 31.32
C PRO A 134 -44.19 -18.64 31.92
N PRO A 135 -44.06 -19.88 32.53
CA PRO A 135 -42.90 -20.76 32.82
C PRO A 135 -43.09 -22.32 32.72
N LEU A 136 -42.10 -23.05 33.29
CA LEU A 136 -42.10 -24.43 33.85
C LEU A 136 -41.60 -25.65 33.02
N SER A 137 -41.14 -26.66 33.76
CA SER A 137 -40.56 -27.96 33.32
C SER A 137 -40.93 -29.05 34.35
N PRO A 138 -40.91 -30.36 33.99
CA PRO A 138 -39.96 -31.30 34.61
C PRO A 138 -39.49 -32.44 33.64
N ALA A 139 -39.04 -33.59 34.16
CA ALA A 139 -38.47 -34.75 33.42
C ALA A 139 -38.80 -36.09 34.17
N SER A 140 -38.28 -37.31 33.91
CA SER A 140 -37.11 -37.81 33.14
C SER A 140 -37.10 -39.36 32.94
N THR A 141 -36.01 -39.89 32.36
CA THR A 141 -35.38 -41.24 32.54
C THR A 141 -35.80 -42.50 31.71
N ALA A 142 -34.77 -43.33 31.43
CA ALA A 142 -34.75 -44.80 31.20
C ALA A 142 -35.39 -45.40 29.90
N ALA A 143 -35.01 -46.57 29.33
CA ALA A 143 -33.90 -47.56 29.45
C ALA A 143 -33.61 -48.17 28.03
N GLN A 144 -32.46 -48.74 27.61
CA GLN A 144 -31.64 -49.90 28.06
C GLN A 144 -32.38 -51.27 28.04
N PRO A 145 -31.80 -52.35 27.45
CA PRO A 145 -30.92 -53.25 28.23
C PRO A 145 -29.78 -54.02 27.48
N SER A 146 -29.00 -54.83 28.25
CA SER A 146 -28.01 -55.89 27.89
C SER A 146 -27.88 -56.89 29.10
N PRO A 147 -27.09 -58.00 29.18
CA PRO A 147 -25.73 -58.32 28.66
C PRO A 147 -25.67 -59.41 27.54
N VAL A 148 -25.02 -60.61 27.55
CA VAL A 148 -24.52 -61.61 28.55
C VAL A 148 -23.10 -62.16 28.14
N PRO A 149 -22.22 -62.70 29.04
CA PRO A 149 -20.79 -62.96 28.74
C PRO A 149 -20.27 -64.44 28.93
N PRO A 150 -19.16 -64.84 29.65
CA PRO A 150 -18.14 -65.79 29.11
C PRO A 150 -17.79 -67.03 29.99
N PRO A 151 -16.86 -67.93 29.55
CA PRO A 151 -15.74 -68.32 30.46
C PRO A 151 -14.36 -68.72 29.83
N SER A 152 -13.31 -68.48 30.64
CA SER A 152 -12.09 -69.25 31.00
C SER A 152 -11.27 -70.23 30.09
N GLN A 153 -9.96 -69.88 29.96
CA GLN A 153 -8.70 -70.59 30.36
C GLN A 153 -8.08 -71.85 29.66
N ALA A 154 -6.72 -71.89 29.74
CA ALA A 154 -5.71 -72.98 29.52
C ALA A 154 -5.60 -73.61 28.10
N SER A 155 -4.43 -73.84 27.47
CA SER A 155 -3.13 -74.49 27.83
C SER A 155 -3.26 -76.03 28.03
N GLU A 156 -2.38 -76.90 27.53
CA GLU A 156 -0.95 -76.75 27.17
C GLU A 156 -0.40 -77.89 26.25
N ALA A 157 0.75 -77.67 25.58
CA ALA A 157 1.73 -78.66 25.07
C ALA A 157 1.32 -79.79 24.05
N ALA A 158 2.22 -80.46 23.32
CA ALA A 158 3.51 -80.06 22.71
C ALA A 158 4.02 -81.15 21.72
N SER A 159 4.80 -80.78 20.70
CA SER A 159 5.87 -81.59 20.09
C SER A 159 6.80 -80.72 19.24
N THR A 160 8.07 -81.10 19.10
CA THR A 160 9.16 -80.26 18.57
C THR A 160 10.16 -81.05 17.71
N VAL A 161 11.35 -80.46 17.44
CA VAL A 161 12.61 -81.06 16.91
C VAL A 161 12.82 -80.94 15.38
N PRO A 162 13.99 -80.47 14.87
CA PRO A 162 15.00 -79.56 15.44
C PRO A 162 15.37 -78.38 14.50
N THR A 163 16.09 -77.35 14.98
CA THR A 163 16.76 -76.37 14.09
C THR A 163 17.94 -75.61 14.76
N PRO A 164 19.16 -75.64 14.19
CA PRO A 164 20.28 -74.73 14.51
C PRO A 164 20.77 -73.95 13.26
N PRO A 165 21.78 -73.05 13.36
CA PRO A 165 21.91 -71.92 14.28
C PRO A 165 22.04 -70.58 13.52
N ALA A 166 22.39 -69.47 14.19
CA ALA A 166 22.21 -68.10 13.67
C ALA A 166 23.46 -67.45 13.02
N SER A 167 23.24 -66.62 11.98
CA SER A 167 23.85 -65.27 11.84
C SER A 167 23.53 -64.55 10.50
N GLN A 168 22.84 -63.40 10.51
CA GLN A 168 23.17 -62.22 9.67
C GLN A 168 22.37 -60.96 10.03
N ARG A 169 22.86 -59.78 9.61
CA ARG A 169 22.44 -58.44 10.09
C ARG A 169 21.48 -57.73 9.13
N LEU A 170 20.34 -57.23 9.61
CA LEU A 170 19.53 -56.24 8.90
C LEU A 170 19.96 -54.80 9.25
N ARG A 171 20.28 -54.00 8.21
CA ARG A 171 20.99 -52.71 8.36
C ARG A 171 20.05 -51.55 8.68
N ALA A 172 20.36 -50.79 9.72
CA ALA A 172 19.76 -49.47 9.95
C ALA A 172 20.16 -48.51 8.81
N ARG A 173 19.17 -48.02 8.04
CA ARG A 173 19.40 -47.05 6.95
C ARG A 173 19.64 -45.66 7.54
N GLN A 174 20.92 -45.29 7.71
CA GLN A 174 21.34 -43.92 8.01
C GLN A 174 20.66 -42.93 7.05
N GLN A 175 19.99 -41.92 7.58
CA GLN A 175 19.39 -40.85 6.78
C GLN A 175 20.45 -39.79 6.49
N VAL A 176 21.31 -40.04 5.48
CA VAL A 176 22.30 -39.08 5.00
C VAL A 176 21.62 -37.74 4.75
N ARG A 177 22.04 -36.70 5.47
CA ARG A 177 21.64 -35.31 5.23
C ARG A 177 22.73 -34.61 4.43
N VAL A 178 22.29 -33.79 3.49
CA VAL A 178 23.13 -33.05 2.57
C VAL A 178 22.64 -31.61 2.50
N THR A 179 23.58 -30.68 2.43
CA THR A 179 23.30 -29.26 2.29
C THR A 179 22.95 -28.95 0.83
N CYS A 180 21.82 -28.29 0.58
CA CYS A 180 21.48 -27.86 -0.77
C CYS A 180 22.41 -26.72 -1.23
N THR A 181 23.23 -26.98 -2.24
CA THR A 181 24.23 -26.05 -2.80
C THR A 181 23.65 -24.72 -3.29
N HIS A 182 22.35 -24.66 -3.61
CA HIS A 182 21.69 -23.44 -4.05
C HIS A 182 21.16 -22.54 -2.92
N CYS A 183 21.04 -23.02 -1.68
CA CYS A 183 20.46 -22.21 -0.59
C CYS A 183 20.83 -22.61 0.85
N GLY A 184 21.85 -23.44 1.07
CA GLY A 184 22.38 -23.76 2.41
C GLY A 184 21.49 -24.62 3.33
N ILE A 185 20.28 -25.02 2.91
CA ILE A 185 19.38 -25.79 3.77
C ILE A 185 19.80 -27.27 3.77
N SER A 186 20.08 -27.80 4.96
CA SER A 186 20.40 -29.23 5.18
C SER A 186 19.13 -30.09 5.18
N ILE A 187 19.10 -31.10 4.31
CA ILE A 187 17.94 -31.97 4.05
C ILE A 187 18.38 -33.39 3.73
N ASN A 188 17.51 -34.38 3.99
CA ASN A 188 17.79 -35.77 3.66
C ASN A 188 18.08 -35.92 2.16
N GLN A 189 19.12 -36.68 1.78
CA GLN A 189 19.62 -36.80 0.40
C GLN A 189 18.55 -37.23 -0.61
N ARG A 190 17.65 -38.16 -0.22
CA ARG A 190 16.50 -38.58 -1.04
C ARG A 190 15.51 -37.44 -1.35
N ASN A 191 15.48 -36.42 -0.50
CA ASN A 191 14.65 -35.23 -0.65
C ASN A 191 15.39 -34.06 -1.31
N LEU A 192 16.72 -34.11 -1.45
CA LEU A 192 17.51 -33.03 -2.09
C LEU A 192 17.00 -32.77 -3.50
N GLN A 193 16.86 -33.80 -4.32
CA GLN A 193 16.38 -33.64 -5.70
C GLN A 193 14.92 -33.13 -5.74
N VAL A 194 14.08 -33.51 -4.78
CA VAL A 194 12.70 -33.01 -4.65
C VAL A 194 12.67 -31.53 -4.22
N HIS A 195 13.57 -31.12 -3.34
CA HIS A 195 13.75 -29.74 -2.91
C HIS A 195 14.28 -28.87 -4.06
N ILE A 196 15.33 -29.30 -4.77
CA ILE A 196 15.84 -28.63 -5.97
C ILE A 196 14.72 -28.48 -7.00
N ASN A 197 13.98 -29.55 -7.31
CA ASN A 197 12.81 -29.52 -8.21
C ASN A 197 11.67 -28.58 -7.76
N ARG A 198 11.58 -28.21 -6.47
CA ARG A 198 10.51 -27.36 -5.91
C ARG A 198 10.92 -25.92 -5.62
N LYS A 199 12.22 -25.65 -5.42
CA LYS A 199 12.75 -24.33 -5.00
C LYS A 199 13.72 -23.71 -5.99
N HIS A 200 14.52 -24.50 -6.71
CA HIS A 200 15.67 -24.02 -7.48
C HIS A 200 15.58 -24.32 -8.98
N ARG A 201 14.86 -25.38 -9.36
CA ARG A 201 14.60 -25.71 -10.76
C ARG A 201 13.68 -24.66 -11.37
N GLN A 202 14.25 -23.82 -12.23
CA GLN A 202 13.55 -22.81 -13.01
C GLN A 202 12.31 -23.42 -13.68
N ARG A 203 11.15 -22.78 -13.50
CA ARG A 203 9.88 -23.20 -14.10
C ARG A 203 9.79 -22.82 -15.58
N VAL A 204 10.74 -23.28 -16.39
CA VAL A 204 10.53 -23.35 -17.84
C VAL A 204 9.71 -24.60 -18.13
N ILE A 205 8.39 -24.49 -17.91
CA ILE A 205 7.45 -25.47 -18.45
C ILE A 205 7.40 -25.23 -19.96
N GLU A 206 8.00 -26.14 -20.70
CA GLU A 206 7.86 -26.20 -22.15
C GLU A 206 6.40 -26.57 -22.46
N ILE A 207 5.65 -25.59 -22.96
CA ILE A 207 4.23 -25.73 -23.27
C ILE A 207 4.10 -26.74 -24.42
N THR A 208 3.41 -27.84 -24.16
CA THR A 208 3.32 -29.02 -25.04
C THR A 208 1.91 -29.63 -24.98
N PRO A 209 1.52 -30.51 -25.92
CA PRO A 209 0.19 -31.14 -25.90
C PRO A 209 -0.13 -31.88 -24.59
N LYS A 210 0.89 -32.35 -23.86
CA LYS A 210 0.73 -33.04 -22.57
C LYS A 210 0.95 -32.13 -21.34
N ARG A 211 1.32 -30.85 -21.53
CA ARG A 211 1.64 -29.86 -20.47
C ARG A 211 1.36 -28.40 -20.89
N HIS A 212 0.17 -28.12 -21.39
CA HIS A 212 -0.37 -26.75 -21.54
C HIS A 212 -1.30 -26.40 -20.36
N HIS A 213 -1.79 -25.17 -20.30
CA HIS A 213 -2.85 -24.79 -19.36
C HIS A 213 -4.22 -25.23 -19.89
N HIS A 214 -5.09 -25.78 -19.03
CA HIS A 214 -6.47 -26.12 -19.44
C HIS A 214 -7.21 -24.89 -19.96
N ASP A 215 -7.73 -25.03 -21.16
CA ASP A 215 -8.38 -24.00 -21.95
C ASP A 215 -9.80 -24.40 -22.39
N GLN A 216 -10.59 -23.40 -22.82
CA GLN A 216 -11.96 -23.57 -23.34
C GLN A 216 -12.27 -22.39 -24.29
N CYS A 217 -12.14 -22.60 -25.60
CA CYS A 217 -12.38 -21.55 -26.58
C CYS A 217 -13.85 -21.09 -26.53
N MET A 218 -14.10 -19.79 -26.29
CA MET A 218 -15.46 -19.27 -26.07
C MET A 218 -16.12 -18.57 -27.27
N ILE A 219 -15.38 -18.24 -28.34
CA ILE A 219 -15.92 -17.61 -29.57
C ILE A 219 -15.11 -18.05 -30.79
N THR A 220 -15.80 -18.51 -31.84
CA THR A 220 -15.27 -18.64 -33.20
C THR A 220 -16.18 -17.92 -34.19
N LEU A 221 -15.76 -16.75 -34.65
CA LEU A 221 -16.36 -16.07 -35.81
C LEU A 221 -15.82 -16.72 -37.10
N GLY A 222 -16.69 -16.88 -38.09
CA GLY A 222 -16.49 -17.81 -39.21
C GLY A 222 -15.26 -17.55 -40.08
N ASN A 223 -14.53 -18.63 -40.40
CA ASN A 223 -13.42 -18.76 -41.36
C ASN A 223 -12.25 -17.75 -41.31
N LYS A 224 -12.24 -16.75 -40.41
CA LYS A 224 -11.15 -15.75 -40.29
C LYS A 224 -10.71 -15.52 -38.84
N ALA A 225 -9.72 -16.32 -38.42
CA ALA A 225 -8.75 -16.02 -37.35
C ALA A 225 -9.26 -15.65 -35.92
N LEU A 226 -9.95 -16.59 -35.29
CA LEU A 226 -9.77 -17.00 -33.87
C LEU A 226 -9.71 -15.89 -32.78
N LEU A 227 -10.83 -15.74 -32.07
CA LEU A 227 -10.96 -14.92 -30.86
C LEU A 227 -10.82 -15.79 -29.59
N ILE A 228 -9.67 -16.49 -29.45
CA ILE A 228 -9.47 -17.52 -28.40
C ILE A 228 -9.30 -16.89 -27.01
N LEU A 229 -10.20 -17.24 -26.10
CA LEU A 229 -10.40 -16.59 -24.79
C LEU A 229 -10.33 -17.64 -23.66
N ASN A 230 -9.11 -17.93 -23.18
CA ASN A 230 -8.82 -19.11 -22.36
C ASN A 230 -8.31 -18.82 -20.93
N LEU A 231 -8.85 -19.57 -19.97
CA LEU A 231 -8.55 -19.50 -18.53
C LEU A 231 -7.13 -19.98 -18.16
N TYR A 232 -6.72 -19.68 -16.92
CA TYR A 232 -5.63 -20.41 -16.25
C TYR A 232 -5.84 -20.56 -14.73
N LEU A 233 -5.69 -21.79 -14.23
CA LEU A 233 -5.64 -22.08 -12.80
C LEU A 233 -4.27 -21.73 -12.19
N LEU A 234 -4.14 -20.53 -11.62
CA LEU A 234 -2.99 -20.16 -10.77
C LEU A 234 -2.85 -21.13 -9.58
N LYS A 235 -2.00 -22.16 -9.72
CA LYS A 235 -1.65 -23.12 -8.64
C LYS A 235 -0.81 -22.45 -7.55
N SER A 236 -1.46 -21.62 -6.73
CA SER A 236 -1.07 -21.31 -5.37
C SER A 236 -1.76 -22.28 -4.42
N PHE A 237 -1.05 -22.81 -3.42
CA PHE A 237 -1.61 -23.74 -2.43
C PHE A 237 -2.64 -23.10 -1.48
N PHE A 238 -2.89 -21.78 -1.59
CA PHE A 238 -3.65 -20.98 -0.62
C PHE A 238 -4.65 -19.99 -1.25
N LYS A 239 -5.02 -20.15 -2.53
CA LYS A 239 -6.10 -19.36 -3.16
C LYS A 239 -7.00 -20.22 -4.07
N PRO A 240 -8.31 -19.91 -4.15
CA PRO A 240 -9.15 -20.42 -5.23
C PRO A 240 -8.64 -19.90 -6.59
N CYS A 241 -8.91 -20.65 -7.65
CA CYS A 241 -8.52 -20.26 -9.00
C CYS A 241 -9.50 -19.21 -9.58
N SER A 242 -8.98 -18.33 -10.42
CA SER A 242 -9.74 -17.26 -11.09
C SER A 242 -9.65 -17.43 -12.61
N PRO A 243 -10.69 -17.10 -13.38
CA PRO A 243 -10.59 -17.02 -14.83
C PRO A 243 -9.57 -15.94 -15.24
N ILE A 244 -9.00 -16.13 -16.43
CA ILE A 244 -8.09 -15.18 -17.08
C ILE A 244 -8.56 -15.08 -18.54
N HIS A 245 -8.56 -13.89 -19.12
CA HIS A 245 -8.75 -13.69 -20.55
C HIS A 245 -7.43 -13.52 -21.31
N VAL A 246 -7.44 -13.96 -22.56
CA VAL A 246 -6.42 -13.72 -23.59
C VAL A 246 -7.12 -13.46 -24.93
N GLN A 247 -6.40 -12.90 -25.89
CA GLN A 247 -6.80 -12.79 -27.30
C GLN A 247 -5.55 -12.99 -28.16
N LYS A 248 -5.63 -13.81 -29.21
CA LYS A 248 -4.52 -14.06 -30.15
C LYS A 248 -5.03 -14.16 -31.59
N GLN A 249 -5.21 -13.00 -32.20
CA GLN A 249 -5.47 -12.83 -33.63
C GLN A 249 -4.14 -12.53 -34.34
N THR A 250 -3.63 -13.49 -35.12
CA THR A 250 -2.35 -13.37 -35.85
C THR A 250 -2.52 -12.97 -37.33
N TRP A 251 -3.75 -12.84 -37.82
CA TRP A 251 -4.06 -12.61 -39.24
C TRP A 251 -5.12 -11.51 -39.42
N GLY A 252 -5.06 -10.83 -40.56
CA GLY A 252 -5.91 -9.68 -40.89
C GLY A 252 -5.34 -8.34 -40.40
N ALA A 253 -5.98 -7.24 -40.81
CA ALA A 253 -5.49 -5.87 -40.65
C ALA A 253 -5.38 -5.35 -39.19
N SER A 254 -5.79 -6.14 -38.19
CA SER A 254 -5.59 -5.81 -36.78
C SER A 254 -5.13 -7.03 -35.98
N GLN A 255 -3.83 -7.34 -36.10
CA GLN A 255 -3.20 -8.34 -35.23
C GLN A 255 -3.33 -7.92 -33.75
N LYS A 256 -3.79 -8.84 -32.91
CA LYS A 256 -4.05 -8.61 -31.48
C LYS A 256 -3.57 -9.80 -30.66
N ILE A 257 -2.44 -9.63 -29.98
CA ILE A 257 -1.83 -10.64 -29.11
C ILE A 257 -1.78 -10.05 -27.69
N ILE A 258 -2.77 -10.38 -26.86
CA ILE A 258 -3.06 -9.69 -25.60
C ILE A 258 -3.39 -10.70 -24.49
N CYS A 259 -2.94 -10.44 -23.28
CA CYS A 259 -3.39 -11.12 -22.06
C CYS A 259 -3.96 -10.07 -21.10
N GLU A 260 -5.02 -10.37 -20.35
CA GLU A 260 -5.56 -9.35 -19.44
C GLU A 260 -4.65 -9.07 -18.23
N LEU A 261 -3.78 -10.03 -17.86
CA LEU A 261 -2.95 -9.95 -16.66
C LEU A 261 -1.83 -8.90 -16.77
N ASP A 262 -1.78 -8.00 -15.79
CA ASP A 262 -0.71 -7.00 -15.64
C ASP A 262 0.69 -7.63 -15.55
N GLU A 263 0.82 -8.79 -14.89
CA GLU A 263 2.06 -9.59 -14.86
C GLU A 263 2.49 -10.04 -16.26
N CYS A 264 1.56 -10.39 -17.15
CA CYS A 264 1.90 -10.81 -18.51
C CYS A 264 2.26 -9.60 -19.39
N ASN A 265 1.55 -8.50 -19.25
CA ASN A 265 1.76 -7.28 -20.05
C ASN A 265 3.05 -6.57 -19.64
N ALA A 266 3.30 -6.39 -18.34
CA ALA A 266 4.57 -5.84 -17.85
C ALA A 266 5.78 -6.69 -18.28
N ASN A 267 5.63 -8.02 -18.32
CA ASN A 267 6.68 -8.92 -18.80
C ASN A 267 6.87 -8.84 -20.33
N ALA A 268 5.81 -8.58 -21.10
CA ALA A 268 5.92 -8.34 -22.54
C ALA A 268 6.56 -6.98 -22.85
N GLU A 269 6.14 -5.91 -22.17
CA GLU A 269 6.77 -4.58 -22.24
C GLU A 269 8.25 -4.63 -21.84
N PHE A 270 8.60 -5.46 -20.84
CA PHE A 270 9.99 -5.66 -20.42
C PHE A 270 10.78 -6.44 -21.47
N ALA A 271 10.21 -7.50 -22.04
CA ALA A 271 10.83 -8.29 -23.09
C ALA A 271 11.13 -7.46 -24.34
N VAL A 272 10.15 -6.68 -24.84
CA VAL A 272 10.33 -5.74 -25.96
C VAL A 272 11.43 -4.72 -25.66
N ARG A 273 11.41 -4.08 -24.49
CA ARG A 273 12.47 -3.14 -24.05
C ARG A 273 13.86 -3.79 -23.89
N SER A 274 13.92 -5.12 -23.78
CA SER A 274 15.15 -5.90 -23.66
C SER A 274 15.59 -6.55 -24.98
N GLY A 275 14.94 -6.24 -26.10
CA GLY A 275 15.20 -6.87 -27.41
C GLY A 275 14.72 -8.33 -27.53
N ILE A 276 13.95 -8.84 -26.57
CA ILE A 276 13.48 -10.22 -26.52
C ILE A 276 12.15 -10.33 -27.27
N VAL A 277 12.23 -10.52 -28.59
CA VAL A 277 11.09 -10.63 -29.51
C VAL A 277 11.23 -11.92 -30.35
N PRO A 278 10.15 -12.69 -30.59
CA PRO A 278 8.80 -12.55 -30.05
C PRO A 278 8.68 -13.14 -28.63
N TYR A 279 8.18 -12.35 -27.69
CA TYR A 279 7.80 -12.83 -26.36
C TYR A 279 6.31 -13.14 -26.28
N GLU A 280 5.95 -14.37 -25.93
CA GLU A 280 4.60 -14.76 -25.55
C GLU A 280 4.58 -15.33 -24.13
N CYS A 281 3.63 -14.88 -23.30
CA CYS A 281 3.43 -15.44 -21.98
C CYS A 281 2.89 -16.88 -22.05
N ILE A 282 3.01 -17.64 -20.95
CA ILE A 282 2.59 -19.05 -20.88
C ILE A 282 1.10 -19.27 -21.21
N HIS A 283 0.24 -18.26 -20.98
CA HIS A 283 -1.17 -18.29 -21.34
C HIS A 283 -1.36 -18.18 -22.87
N LEU A 284 -0.73 -17.18 -23.52
CA LEU A 284 -0.74 -17.00 -24.98
C LEU A 284 -0.12 -18.18 -25.74
N ARG A 285 0.91 -18.80 -25.16
CA ARG A 285 1.55 -20.01 -25.72
C ARG A 285 0.71 -21.28 -25.58
N SER A 286 -0.16 -21.36 -24.58
CA SER A 286 -1.06 -22.52 -24.40
C SER A 286 -2.12 -22.59 -25.50
N LEU A 287 -2.50 -21.45 -26.07
CA LEU A 287 -3.47 -21.34 -27.19
C LEU A 287 -3.14 -22.20 -28.42
N LEU A 288 -1.88 -22.62 -28.59
CA LEU A 288 -1.44 -23.53 -29.64
C LEU A 288 -2.00 -24.96 -29.49
N PHE A 289 -2.52 -25.31 -28.32
CA PHE A 289 -3.01 -26.65 -27.97
C PHE A 289 -4.49 -26.69 -27.60
N CYS A 290 -5.16 -25.54 -27.61
CA CYS A 290 -6.58 -25.43 -27.29
C CYS A 290 -7.43 -26.16 -28.34
N PRO A 291 -8.36 -27.05 -27.93
CA PRO A 291 -9.35 -27.60 -28.85
C PRO A 291 -10.25 -26.50 -29.41
N ARG A 292 -10.70 -26.65 -30.66
CA ARG A 292 -11.77 -25.81 -31.20
C ARG A 292 -13.06 -26.07 -30.42
N SER A 293 -13.90 -25.04 -30.34
CA SER A 293 -15.19 -25.14 -29.68
C SER A 293 -16.28 -25.31 -30.71
N ASP A 294 -16.88 -26.49 -30.73
CA ASP A 294 -18.10 -26.78 -31.48
C ASP A 294 -19.36 -26.43 -30.66
N THR A 295 -19.19 -25.66 -29.57
CA THR A 295 -20.27 -25.34 -28.62
C THR A 295 -21.13 -24.20 -29.18
N THR A 296 -22.36 -24.51 -29.57
CA THR A 296 -23.35 -23.49 -29.95
C THR A 296 -23.63 -22.55 -28.76
N PRO A 297 -23.62 -21.22 -28.94
CA PRO A 297 -23.89 -20.31 -27.84
C PRO A 297 -25.32 -20.44 -27.32
N ILE A 298 -25.50 -20.44 -26.01
CA ILE A 298 -26.82 -20.49 -25.37
C ILE A 298 -27.55 -19.18 -25.68
N ILE A 299 -28.60 -19.28 -26.51
CA ILE A 299 -29.51 -18.16 -26.80
C ILE A 299 -30.32 -17.89 -25.54
N LEU A 300 -30.30 -16.64 -25.08
CA LEU A 300 -31.11 -16.19 -23.95
C LEU A 300 -32.42 -15.59 -24.46
N GLU A 301 -33.51 -16.37 -24.32
CA GLU A 301 -34.86 -16.01 -24.76
C GLU A 301 -35.52 -14.94 -23.86
N VAL A 302 -36.29 -14.05 -24.50
CA VAL A 302 -37.02 -12.94 -23.85
C VAL A 302 -38.19 -13.47 -23.01
N GLU A 303 -38.69 -14.62 -23.39
CA GLU A 303 -39.74 -15.41 -22.76
C GLU A 303 -39.28 -15.86 -21.38
N VAL A 304 -38.08 -16.45 -21.29
CA VAL A 304 -37.43 -16.86 -20.03
C VAL A 304 -37.15 -15.64 -19.15
N LEU A 305 -36.73 -14.51 -19.73
CA LEU A 305 -36.53 -13.27 -18.95
C LEU A 305 -37.85 -12.72 -18.39
N SER A 306 -38.96 -12.89 -19.12
CA SER A 306 -40.29 -12.46 -18.70
C SER A 306 -40.87 -13.38 -17.63
N GLU A 307 -40.62 -14.69 -17.72
CA GLU A 307 -40.93 -15.66 -16.65
C GLU A 307 -40.22 -15.29 -15.34
N MET A 308 -38.96 -14.81 -15.39
CA MET A 308 -38.24 -14.34 -14.20
C MET A 308 -38.84 -13.06 -13.59
N VAL A 309 -39.46 -12.19 -14.40
CA VAL A 309 -40.19 -11.02 -13.89
C VAL A 309 -41.52 -11.44 -13.25
N ALA A 310 -42.28 -12.33 -13.89
CA ALA A 310 -43.49 -12.91 -13.31
C ALA A 310 -43.19 -13.62 -11.97
N SER A 311 -42.07 -14.35 -11.92
CA SER A 311 -41.51 -15.00 -10.72
C SER A 311 -40.90 -14.02 -9.69
N ARG A 312 -41.08 -12.70 -9.86
CA ARG A 312 -40.57 -11.61 -9.00
C ARG A 312 -39.04 -11.61 -8.76
N LEU A 313 -38.26 -12.31 -9.57
CA LEU A 313 -36.79 -12.33 -9.47
C LEU A 313 -36.17 -10.99 -9.92
N PHE A 314 -36.87 -10.25 -10.79
CA PHE A 314 -36.58 -8.89 -11.25
C PHE A 314 -37.87 -8.09 -11.48
N GLY A 315 -37.75 -6.77 -11.71
CA GLY A 315 -38.82 -5.90 -12.21
C GLY A 315 -38.51 -5.35 -13.60
N GLU A 316 -39.52 -4.82 -14.29
CA GLU A 316 -39.50 -4.57 -15.75
C GLU A 316 -38.36 -3.67 -16.24
N ALA A 317 -38.01 -2.61 -15.50
CA ALA A 317 -36.87 -1.74 -15.84
C ALA A 317 -35.52 -2.51 -15.91
N ARG A 318 -35.39 -3.61 -15.16
CA ARG A 318 -34.22 -4.50 -15.23
C ARG A 318 -34.27 -5.43 -16.45
N LYS A 319 -35.47 -5.89 -16.86
CA LYS A 319 -35.66 -6.65 -18.11
C LYS A 319 -35.27 -5.79 -19.31
N GLN A 320 -35.75 -4.56 -19.42
CA GLN A 320 -35.32 -3.64 -20.49
C GLN A 320 -33.80 -3.40 -20.49
N SER A 321 -33.18 -3.27 -19.32
CA SER A 321 -31.72 -3.15 -19.20
C SER A 321 -30.98 -4.38 -19.75
N CYS A 322 -31.52 -5.59 -19.56
CA CYS A 322 -30.93 -6.83 -20.09
C CYS A 322 -31.11 -6.94 -21.62
N LEU A 323 -32.28 -6.55 -22.15
CA LEU A 323 -32.56 -6.54 -23.59
C LEU A 323 -31.68 -5.53 -24.34
N ASN A 324 -31.44 -4.35 -23.78
CA ASN A 324 -30.51 -3.37 -24.34
C ASN A 324 -29.07 -3.94 -24.41
N GLN A 325 -28.63 -4.68 -23.38
CA GLN A 325 -27.33 -5.36 -23.38
C GLN A 325 -27.27 -6.51 -24.39
N GLN A 326 -28.38 -7.25 -24.57
CA GLN A 326 -28.49 -8.31 -25.55
C GLN A 326 -28.33 -7.76 -26.97
N LYS A 327 -29.05 -6.70 -27.31
CA LYS A 327 -28.90 -6.02 -28.61
C LYS A 327 -27.45 -5.59 -28.84
N ALA A 328 -26.82 -4.92 -27.87
CA ALA A 328 -25.43 -4.48 -27.98
C ALA A 328 -24.40 -5.64 -28.13
N ALA A 329 -24.77 -6.87 -27.74
CA ALA A 329 -23.96 -8.08 -27.97
C ALA A 329 -24.15 -8.64 -29.38
N THR A 330 -25.41 -8.70 -29.84
CA THR A 330 -25.78 -9.08 -31.22
C THR A 330 -25.17 -8.12 -32.25
N ASP A 331 -25.29 -6.81 -32.04
CA ASP A 331 -24.72 -5.77 -32.90
C ASP A 331 -23.17 -5.87 -33.00
N ALA A 332 -22.53 -6.43 -31.97
CA ALA A 332 -21.09 -6.68 -31.92
C ALA A 332 -20.68 -8.11 -32.36
N GLY A 333 -21.63 -8.94 -32.79
CA GLY A 333 -21.38 -10.31 -33.26
C GLY A 333 -20.89 -11.29 -32.19
N VAL A 334 -21.18 -11.06 -30.91
CA VAL A 334 -20.67 -11.88 -29.79
C VAL A 334 -21.80 -12.33 -28.84
N PRO A 335 -21.72 -13.55 -28.26
CA PRO A 335 -22.78 -14.01 -27.36
C PRO A 335 -22.79 -13.24 -26.03
N LEU A 336 -23.99 -12.84 -25.61
CA LEU A 336 -24.25 -12.05 -24.40
C LEU A 336 -23.66 -12.67 -23.12
N SER A 337 -23.70 -14.00 -23.01
CA SER A 337 -23.10 -14.73 -21.89
C SER A 337 -22.71 -16.17 -22.26
N VAL A 338 -21.75 -16.73 -21.51
CA VAL A 338 -21.23 -18.10 -21.71
C VAL A 338 -20.84 -18.72 -20.36
N GLU A 339 -21.29 -19.93 -20.04
CA GLU A 339 -20.81 -20.69 -18.89
C GLU A 339 -19.42 -21.29 -19.16
N VAL A 340 -18.53 -21.21 -18.17
CA VAL A 340 -17.24 -21.90 -18.15
C VAL A 340 -17.27 -23.06 -17.17
N THR A 341 -16.92 -24.23 -17.70
CA THR A 341 -16.89 -25.51 -16.97
C THR A 341 -15.49 -25.86 -16.44
N VAL A 342 -14.45 -25.13 -16.88
CA VAL A 342 -13.05 -25.40 -16.54
C VAL A 342 -12.64 -24.79 -15.18
N GLY A 343 -12.24 -25.66 -14.26
CA GLY A 343 -11.34 -25.31 -13.14
C GLY A 343 -11.99 -24.82 -11.85
N GLY A 344 -13.32 -24.79 -11.76
CA GLY A 344 -14.05 -24.64 -10.50
C GLY A 344 -14.24 -25.97 -9.75
N PRO A 345 -14.52 -25.96 -8.43
CA PRO A 345 -15.24 -27.07 -7.81
C PRO A 345 -16.67 -27.11 -8.37
N ALA A 346 -17.32 -28.28 -8.41
CA ALA A 346 -18.69 -28.43 -8.92
C ALA A 346 -19.73 -27.51 -8.23
N SER A 347 -19.44 -27.07 -7.00
CA SER A 347 -20.24 -26.09 -6.25
C SER A 347 -20.06 -24.62 -6.68
N LYS A 348 -19.40 -24.33 -7.81
CA LYS A 348 -19.22 -22.97 -8.34
C LYS A 348 -19.35 -22.90 -9.87
N LYS A 349 -20.47 -22.34 -10.31
CA LYS A 349 -20.69 -21.90 -11.70
C LYS A 349 -19.92 -20.61 -11.99
N LEU A 350 -19.33 -20.49 -13.19
CA LEU A 350 -18.66 -19.29 -13.69
C LEU A 350 -19.31 -18.87 -15.02
N ILE A 351 -19.78 -17.62 -15.12
CA ILE A 351 -20.44 -17.11 -16.33
C ILE A 351 -19.76 -15.83 -16.78
N SER A 352 -19.34 -15.81 -18.04
CA SER A 352 -18.85 -14.62 -18.73
C SER A 352 -20.03 -13.80 -19.17
N ILE A 353 -19.94 -12.48 -19.07
CA ILE A 353 -20.98 -11.57 -19.57
C ILE A 353 -20.31 -10.51 -20.45
N TYR A 354 -20.90 -10.27 -21.62
CA TYR A 354 -20.50 -9.20 -22.53
C TYR A 354 -20.72 -7.82 -21.90
N GLU A 355 -19.73 -6.95 -22.08
CA GLU A 355 -19.69 -5.60 -21.54
C GLU A 355 -19.16 -4.65 -22.63
N PRO A 356 -20.02 -3.87 -23.31
CA PRO A 356 -19.59 -2.96 -24.37
C PRO A 356 -18.72 -1.81 -23.84
N LYS A 357 -18.76 -1.49 -22.54
CA LYS A 357 -17.91 -0.45 -21.94
C LYS A 357 -16.66 -1.06 -21.32
N VAL A 358 -15.58 -1.04 -22.10
CA VAL A 358 -14.26 -1.52 -21.65
C VAL A 358 -13.77 -0.70 -20.46
N SER A 359 -13.63 -1.37 -19.31
CA SER A 359 -13.16 -0.81 -18.04
C SER A 359 -11.96 -1.62 -17.52
N TYR A 360 -11.28 -1.13 -16.48
CA TYR A 360 -10.17 -1.84 -15.84
C TYR A 360 -10.53 -3.27 -15.38
N HIS A 361 -11.82 -3.54 -15.15
CA HIS A 361 -12.40 -4.84 -14.77
C HIS A 361 -13.13 -5.57 -15.92
N SER A 362 -13.12 -5.03 -17.14
CA SER A 362 -13.73 -5.59 -18.35
C SER A 362 -12.84 -5.37 -19.59
N ARG A 363 -11.52 -5.51 -19.44
CA ARG A 363 -10.46 -5.07 -20.37
C ARG A 363 -10.56 -5.60 -21.81
N LEU A 364 -11.28 -6.71 -22.01
CA LEU A 364 -11.51 -7.36 -23.30
C LEU A 364 -13.01 -7.50 -23.63
N GLY A 365 -13.83 -6.53 -23.21
CA GLY A 365 -15.27 -6.48 -23.50
C GLY A 365 -16.12 -7.53 -22.79
N ARG A 366 -15.57 -8.17 -21.74
CA ARG A 366 -16.23 -9.22 -20.95
C ARG A 366 -15.87 -9.13 -19.47
N SER A 367 -16.77 -9.56 -18.58
CA SER A 367 -16.57 -9.52 -17.12
C SER A 367 -17.00 -10.82 -16.42
N TRP A 368 -16.25 -11.18 -15.37
CA TRP A 368 -16.55 -12.25 -14.39
C TRP A 368 -16.75 -11.71 -12.96
N HIS A 369 -16.39 -10.45 -12.73
CA HIS A 369 -16.18 -9.87 -11.41
C HIS A 369 -16.85 -8.49 -11.38
N CYS A 370 -18.19 -8.49 -11.30
CA CYS A 370 -18.98 -7.25 -11.19
C CYS A 370 -18.51 -6.45 -9.96
N PRO A 371 -17.90 -5.25 -10.10
CA PRO A 371 -17.39 -4.48 -8.96
C PRO A 371 -18.52 -3.97 -8.05
N CYS A 372 -19.75 -3.93 -8.56
CA CYS A 372 -20.97 -3.60 -7.83
C CYS A 372 -21.43 -4.71 -6.86
N ALA A 373 -20.55 -5.65 -6.45
CA ALA A 373 -20.86 -6.77 -5.55
C ALA A 373 -21.06 -6.37 -4.07
N LYS A 374 -21.82 -5.29 -3.82
CA LYS A 374 -22.34 -4.95 -2.49
C LYS A 374 -23.53 -5.87 -2.19
N ALA A 375 -23.59 -6.43 -0.99
CA ALA A 375 -24.57 -7.47 -0.63
C ALA A 375 -26.06 -7.08 -0.83
N ARG A 376 -26.37 -5.78 -0.83
CA ARG A 376 -27.74 -5.22 -0.90
C ARG A 376 -28.14 -4.61 -2.25
N GLN A 377 -27.36 -4.75 -3.32
CA GLN A 377 -27.71 -4.21 -4.65
C GLN A 377 -27.50 -5.24 -5.78
N SER A 378 -28.41 -5.27 -6.76
CA SER A 378 -28.37 -6.15 -7.93
C SER A 378 -27.82 -5.42 -9.16
N CYS A 379 -26.58 -5.74 -9.56
CA CYS A 379 -25.98 -5.21 -10.79
C CYS A 379 -26.53 -5.91 -12.04
N LEU A 380 -26.40 -5.26 -13.20
CA LEU A 380 -26.88 -5.80 -14.48
C LEU A 380 -26.21 -7.16 -14.81
N HIS A 381 -24.91 -7.30 -14.54
CA HIS A 381 -24.21 -8.59 -14.66
C HIS A 381 -24.79 -9.67 -13.75
N LYS A 382 -25.21 -9.32 -12.51
CA LYS A 382 -25.88 -10.27 -11.61
C LYS A 382 -27.28 -10.66 -12.11
N ALA A 383 -27.95 -9.81 -12.88
CA ALA A 383 -29.22 -10.14 -13.53
C ALA A 383 -29.01 -11.09 -14.73
N ILE A 384 -28.05 -10.79 -15.61
CA ILE A 384 -27.75 -11.61 -16.79
C ILE A 384 -27.17 -12.99 -16.38
N ALA A 385 -26.30 -13.04 -15.36
CA ALA A 385 -25.81 -14.32 -14.80
C ALA A 385 -26.96 -15.18 -14.26
N LYS A 386 -27.90 -14.56 -13.55
CA LYS A 386 -29.12 -15.22 -13.07
C LYS A 386 -30.00 -15.71 -14.21
N TRP A 387 -30.17 -14.93 -15.28
CA TRP A 387 -30.95 -15.31 -16.47
C TRP A 387 -30.34 -16.51 -17.20
N HIS A 388 -29.01 -16.55 -17.33
CA HIS A 388 -28.28 -17.71 -17.84
C HIS A 388 -28.51 -18.94 -16.94
N LEU A 389 -28.29 -18.82 -15.61
CA LEU A 389 -28.53 -19.93 -14.68
C LEU A 389 -30.00 -20.37 -14.64
N PHE A 390 -30.96 -19.48 -14.81
CA PHE A 390 -32.39 -19.82 -14.83
C PHE A 390 -32.82 -20.49 -16.13
N LYS A 391 -32.04 -20.36 -17.23
CA LYS A 391 -32.21 -21.21 -18.41
C LYS A 391 -31.50 -22.57 -18.27
N THR A 392 -30.31 -22.62 -17.67
CA THR A 392 -29.48 -23.83 -17.65
C THR A 392 -29.65 -24.73 -16.41
N ASP A 393 -30.07 -24.19 -15.28
CA ASP A 393 -29.93 -24.81 -13.95
C ASP A 393 -31.04 -24.32 -12.99
N ARG A 394 -32.31 -24.49 -13.42
CA ARG A 394 -33.51 -23.97 -12.73
C ARG A 394 -33.63 -24.38 -11.27
N GLN A 395 -33.07 -25.53 -10.89
CA GLN A 395 -33.12 -26.06 -9.52
C GLN A 395 -32.41 -25.14 -8.52
N LEU A 396 -31.44 -24.31 -8.96
CA LEU A 396 -30.78 -23.29 -8.13
C LEU A 396 -31.70 -22.15 -7.65
N PHE A 397 -32.96 -22.10 -8.12
CA PHE A 397 -33.95 -21.09 -7.77
C PHE A 397 -35.16 -21.63 -7.01
N MET A 398 -35.21 -22.95 -6.75
CA MET A 398 -36.19 -23.57 -5.87
C MET A 398 -35.65 -23.57 -4.43
N THR A 399 -36.49 -23.18 -3.47
CA THR A 399 -36.10 -23.05 -2.05
C THR A 399 -36.92 -24.04 -1.21
N ALA A 400 -36.24 -24.85 -0.39
CA ALA A 400 -36.87 -25.65 0.65
C ALA A 400 -36.90 -24.87 1.97
N GLU A 401 -37.94 -25.05 2.78
CA GLU A 401 -38.13 -24.33 4.04
C GLU A 401 -37.37 -24.99 5.21
N SER A 402 -36.71 -24.19 6.07
CA SER A 402 -36.37 -24.57 7.46
C SER A 402 -35.98 -23.35 8.31
N ASP A 403 -36.93 -22.89 9.12
CA ASP A 403 -36.83 -22.55 10.55
C ASP A 403 -35.62 -21.84 11.22
N VAL A 404 -35.99 -20.77 11.96
CA VAL A 404 -35.69 -20.50 13.39
C VAL A 404 -34.38 -19.80 13.83
N ARG A 405 -34.59 -18.51 14.19
CA ARG A 405 -34.06 -17.70 15.31
C ARG A 405 -32.54 -17.42 15.49
N PRO A 406 -32.20 -16.13 15.72
CA PRO A 406 -31.00 -15.71 16.44
C PRO A 406 -31.31 -15.18 17.86
N ASP A 407 -30.48 -15.57 18.83
CA ASP A 407 -30.33 -15.00 20.18
C ASP A 407 -28.84 -15.09 20.55
N SER A 408 -28.23 -14.23 21.37
CA SER A 408 -28.63 -12.89 21.86
C SER A 408 -27.34 -12.12 22.24
N ALA A 409 -27.44 -10.84 22.61
CA ALA A 409 -26.29 -10.04 23.06
C ALA A 409 -26.55 -9.45 24.45
N VAL A 410 -25.58 -9.52 25.36
CA VAL A 410 -25.61 -8.90 26.70
C VAL A 410 -24.25 -8.26 26.99
N SER A 411 -24.29 -7.14 27.71
CA SER A 411 -23.16 -6.27 28.05
C SER A 411 -23.03 -6.06 29.56
N HIS A 412 -21.79 -6.01 30.06
CA HIS A 412 -21.44 -5.33 31.31
C HIS A 412 -20.14 -4.54 31.03
N GLN A 413 -20.05 -3.22 31.22
CA GLN A 413 -20.28 -2.34 32.37
C GLN A 413 -18.98 -2.01 33.13
N ASP A 414 -18.90 -0.75 33.57
CA ASP A 414 -17.68 -0.08 34.03
C ASP A 414 -17.24 -0.47 35.45
N THR A 415 -15.97 -0.20 35.76
CA THR A 415 -15.59 0.24 37.11
C THR A 415 -14.44 1.24 37.02
N GLN A 416 -14.48 2.28 37.86
CA GLN A 416 -13.44 3.31 37.95
C GLN A 416 -12.31 2.85 38.88
N GLU A 417 -11.11 3.40 38.72
CA GLU A 417 -10.15 3.45 39.84
C GLU A 417 -9.27 4.72 39.81
N SER A 418 -8.60 5.00 40.94
CA SER A 418 -8.26 6.36 41.37
C SER A 418 -6.76 6.72 41.23
N VAL A 419 -6.45 7.99 41.51
CA VAL A 419 -5.10 8.58 41.42
C VAL A 419 -4.36 8.45 42.75
N CYS A 420 -3.09 8.04 42.69
CA CYS A 420 -2.09 8.27 43.75
C CYS A 420 -0.84 8.96 43.18
N LYS A 421 -0.24 9.87 43.96
CA LYS A 421 0.97 10.62 43.60
C LYS A 421 2.13 10.20 44.51
N ALA A 422 3.35 10.22 43.95
CA ALA A 422 4.59 10.29 44.73
C ALA A 422 5.56 11.28 44.04
N LYS A 423 6.43 11.92 44.81
CA LYS A 423 7.46 12.85 44.31
C LYS A 423 8.78 12.08 44.05
N PRO A 424 9.59 12.49 43.06
CA PRO A 424 11.02 12.14 43.06
C PRO A 424 11.78 12.95 44.13
N GLY A 425 12.88 12.39 44.62
CA GLY A 425 13.91 13.16 45.35
C GLY A 425 14.92 13.77 44.39
N GLU A 426 15.65 14.77 44.86
CA GLU A 426 16.71 15.47 44.13
C GLU A 426 18.08 14.87 44.49
N ASP A 427 18.99 14.82 43.51
CA ASP A 427 20.43 14.90 43.75
C ASP A 427 21.09 15.56 42.53
N ALA A 428 22.21 16.27 42.73
CA ALA A 428 22.75 17.25 41.79
C ALA A 428 24.12 16.82 41.21
N GLY A 429 24.07 16.18 40.04
CA GLY A 429 25.24 15.94 39.16
C GLY A 429 25.13 16.73 37.85
N GLN A 430 26.26 17.00 37.19
CA GLN A 430 26.33 17.79 35.95
C GLN A 430 25.32 17.29 34.89
N ALA A 431 24.42 18.17 34.48
CA ALA A 431 23.11 17.76 33.95
C ALA A 431 23.16 17.04 32.60
N TYR A 432 22.84 15.74 32.62
CA TYR A 432 22.36 14.97 31.47
C TYR A 432 20.83 14.84 31.56
N PRO A 433 20.06 15.04 30.47
CA PRO A 433 20.48 15.43 29.13
C PRO A 433 20.95 16.90 29.06
N PRO A 434 21.80 17.26 28.08
CA PRO A 434 22.40 18.60 27.97
C PRO A 434 21.36 19.70 27.71
N ASP A 435 21.79 20.96 27.80
CA ASP A 435 21.02 22.17 27.50
C ASP A 435 20.47 22.20 26.05
N ASP A 436 19.71 23.24 25.69
CA ASP A 436 19.07 23.28 24.35
C ASP A 436 20.10 23.39 23.21
N ALA A 437 21.29 23.94 23.42
CA ALA A 437 22.36 23.97 22.42
C ALA A 437 23.04 22.60 22.27
N GLY A 438 23.43 21.96 23.38
CA GLY A 438 24.01 20.62 23.39
C GLY A 438 23.03 19.55 22.91
N LEU A 439 21.73 19.69 23.20
CA LEU A 439 20.68 18.80 22.71
C LEU A 439 20.51 18.91 21.18
N ARG A 440 20.59 20.12 20.60
CA ARG A 440 20.60 20.28 19.14
C ARG A 440 21.80 19.55 18.49
N ARG A 441 23.00 19.74 19.05
CA ARG A 441 24.22 19.05 18.57
C ARG A 441 24.11 17.53 18.72
N MET A 442 23.57 17.03 19.83
CA MET A 442 23.30 15.61 20.02
C MET A 442 22.34 15.05 18.96
N VAL A 443 21.22 15.72 18.66
CA VAL A 443 20.28 15.27 17.62
C VAL A 443 20.95 15.21 16.25
N HIS A 444 21.70 16.26 15.86
CA HIS A 444 22.45 16.25 14.60
C HIS A 444 23.51 15.14 14.56
N TYR A 445 24.22 14.90 15.67
CA TYR A 445 25.17 13.80 15.79
C TYR A 445 24.51 12.42 15.59
N LEU A 446 23.40 12.16 16.29
CA LEU A 446 22.66 10.90 16.16
C LEU A 446 22.18 10.66 14.72
N MET A 447 21.63 11.69 14.06
CA MET A 447 21.18 11.61 12.67
C MET A 447 22.33 11.32 11.69
N GLN A 448 23.50 11.93 11.89
CA GLN A 448 24.64 11.78 10.96
C GLN A 448 25.48 10.52 11.21
N LYS A 449 25.57 10.04 12.45
CA LYS A 449 26.58 9.04 12.87
C LYS A 449 25.99 7.78 13.52
N LYS A 450 24.72 7.80 13.96
CA LYS A 450 24.03 6.64 14.60
C LYS A 450 22.84 6.11 13.80
N GLY A 451 22.72 6.48 12.52
CA GLY A 451 21.67 6.01 11.61
C GLY A 451 21.68 4.49 11.42
N LEU A 452 20.48 3.89 11.37
CA LEU A 452 20.26 2.48 11.13
C LEU A 452 20.07 2.22 9.62
N PRO A 453 20.62 1.14 9.04
CA PRO A 453 20.40 0.83 7.64
C PRO A 453 18.95 0.40 7.39
N ALA A 454 18.34 0.85 6.28
CA ALA A 454 16.96 0.53 5.92
C ALA A 454 16.68 -0.99 5.77
N GLN A 455 17.72 -1.79 5.53
CA GLN A 455 17.68 -3.24 5.61
C GLN A 455 18.61 -3.69 6.75
N LEU A 456 18.03 -4.06 7.88
CA LEU A 456 18.75 -4.57 9.04
C LEU A 456 19.17 -6.05 8.83
N PRO A 457 20.34 -6.47 9.34
CA PRO A 457 20.77 -7.87 9.29
C PRO A 457 19.73 -8.81 9.92
N GLN A 458 19.35 -9.86 9.19
CA GLN A 458 18.20 -10.72 9.56
C GLN A 458 18.31 -11.27 10.99
N HIS A 459 19.51 -11.61 11.47
CA HIS A 459 19.75 -12.17 12.79
C HIS A 459 19.43 -11.19 13.95
N LEU A 460 19.48 -9.88 13.73
CA LEU A 460 19.11 -8.86 14.71
C LEU A 460 17.59 -8.60 14.75
N VAL A 461 16.87 -8.96 13.70
CA VAL A 461 15.43 -8.74 13.52
C VAL A 461 14.61 -10.04 13.52
N THR A 462 15.17 -11.10 14.12
CA THR A 462 14.50 -12.37 14.42
C THR A 462 14.65 -12.69 15.89
N GLY A 463 13.62 -13.26 16.52
CA GLY A 463 13.67 -13.81 17.88
C GLY A 463 14.52 -15.08 18.03
N SER A 464 15.70 -15.12 17.41
CA SER A 464 16.64 -16.25 17.42
C SER A 464 17.93 -15.96 18.21
N ARG A 465 18.18 -14.70 18.59
CA ARG A 465 19.25 -14.31 19.53
C ARG A 465 18.76 -14.48 20.97
N SER A 466 19.60 -14.99 21.86
CA SER A 466 19.25 -15.10 23.29
C SER A 466 19.28 -13.72 23.95
N LEU A 467 18.41 -13.51 24.94
CA LEU A 467 18.43 -12.34 25.82
C LEU A 467 19.65 -12.35 26.77
N GLN A 468 20.39 -13.47 26.81
CA GLN A 468 21.69 -13.60 27.47
C GLN A 468 22.85 -13.07 26.60
N ASP A 469 22.68 -13.04 25.27
CA ASP A 469 23.71 -12.58 24.32
C ASP A 469 23.72 -11.04 24.16
N LEU A 470 23.13 -10.31 25.09
CA LEU A 470 22.94 -8.86 25.04
C LEU A 470 23.76 -8.16 26.13
N PRO A 471 24.54 -7.12 25.80
CA PRO A 471 25.33 -6.39 26.79
C PRO A 471 24.42 -5.76 27.86
N ARG A 472 24.79 -5.89 29.14
CA ARG A 472 24.04 -5.30 30.27
C ARG A 472 24.56 -3.93 30.70
N GLN A 473 25.78 -3.58 30.31
CA GLN A 473 26.32 -2.24 30.40
C GLN A 473 26.39 -1.67 28.98
N LEU A 474 25.64 -0.59 28.75
CA LEU A 474 25.39 -0.02 27.43
C LEU A 474 26.10 1.35 27.35
N MET A 475 27.31 1.32 26.81
CA MET A 475 28.21 2.48 26.70
C MET A 475 28.33 2.96 25.25
N PRO A 476 28.52 4.26 24.99
CA PRO A 476 28.94 4.74 23.66
C PRO A 476 30.30 4.10 23.30
N LYS A 477 30.50 3.81 22.02
CA LYS A 477 31.77 3.24 21.48
C LYS A 477 32.79 4.33 21.13
N GLU A 478 32.36 5.59 21.17
CA GLU A 478 33.16 6.77 20.91
C GLU A 478 34.27 6.95 21.96
N THR A 479 35.50 7.21 21.50
CA THR A 479 36.70 7.44 22.31
C THR A 479 37.31 8.84 22.11
N SER A 480 36.92 9.53 21.04
CA SER A 480 37.33 10.89 20.68
C SER A 480 36.13 11.69 20.17
N CYS A 481 36.16 13.01 20.34
CA CYS A 481 35.10 13.90 19.94
C CYS A 481 35.05 14.10 18.41
N VAL A 482 33.88 13.99 17.78
CA VAL A 482 33.72 14.15 16.33
C VAL A 482 33.69 15.59 15.84
N GLU A 483 33.60 16.58 16.75
CA GLU A 483 33.64 18.01 16.40
C GLU A 483 35.04 18.63 16.57
N CYS A 484 35.78 18.25 17.62
CA CYS A 484 37.09 18.86 17.96
C CYS A 484 38.27 17.88 18.06
N ALA A 485 38.07 16.58 17.79
CA ALA A 485 39.04 15.49 17.96
C ALA A 485 39.57 15.25 19.40
N GLY A 486 39.21 16.09 20.38
CA GLY A 486 39.60 15.96 21.78
C GLY A 486 39.14 14.65 22.44
N HIS A 487 39.77 14.27 23.55
CA HIS A 487 39.43 13.06 24.28
C HIS A 487 38.04 13.16 24.94
N LEU A 488 37.43 12.02 25.26
CA LEU A 488 36.12 11.97 25.92
C LEU A 488 36.29 11.59 27.40
N SER A 489 35.38 12.05 28.25
CA SER A 489 35.28 11.63 29.66
C SER A 489 35.17 10.11 29.77
N GLU A 490 35.46 9.57 30.96
CA GLU A 490 35.05 8.20 31.28
C GLU A 490 33.52 8.02 31.25
N PRO A 491 33.00 6.78 31.10
CA PRO A 491 31.57 6.51 31.04
C PRO A 491 30.84 6.95 32.31
N MET A 492 30.05 8.01 32.19
CA MET A 492 29.14 8.49 33.23
C MET A 492 27.85 7.67 33.18
N LEU A 493 27.41 7.14 34.32
CA LEU A 493 26.18 6.35 34.42
C LEU A 493 24.95 7.28 34.31
N ILE A 494 24.08 7.02 33.32
CA ILE A 494 22.78 7.70 33.19
C ILE A 494 21.75 7.01 34.08
N THR A 495 21.67 5.67 34.00
CA THR A 495 20.83 4.87 34.90
C THR A 495 21.29 3.42 34.98
N ALA A 496 21.17 2.81 36.16
CA ALA A 496 21.34 1.37 36.35
C ALA A 496 20.06 0.55 36.11
N ASN A 497 18.92 1.23 35.86
CA ASN A 497 17.58 0.65 35.86
C ASN A 497 16.87 0.78 34.51
N ALA A 498 17.62 0.69 33.40
CA ALA A 498 17.05 0.70 32.06
C ALA A 498 16.27 -0.60 31.79
N LYS A 499 15.15 -0.46 31.08
CA LYS A 499 14.19 -1.54 30.80
C LYS A 499 14.21 -1.89 29.31
N LEU A 500 14.56 -3.13 28.98
CA LEU A 500 14.53 -3.63 27.62
C LEU A 500 13.15 -4.20 27.29
N VAL A 501 12.45 -3.58 26.35
CA VAL A 501 11.17 -4.04 25.82
C VAL A 501 11.42 -5.03 24.69
N THR A 502 10.98 -6.27 24.90
CA THR A 502 11.11 -7.40 23.98
C THR A 502 9.73 -7.83 23.49
N TYR A 503 9.68 -8.67 22.45
CA TYR A 503 8.42 -9.32 22.04
C TYR A 503 7.79 -10.16 23.18
N THR A 504 8.63 -10.75 24.04
CA THR A 504 8.24 -11.59 25.18
C THR A 504 8.16 -10.82 26.51
N GLY A 505 7.82 -9.54 26.48
CA GLY A 505 7.71 -8.67 27.66
C GLY A 505 8.96 -7.85 27.98
N VAL A 506 9.00 -7.29 29.18
CA VAL A 506 10.08 -6.42 29.67
C VAL A 506 11.19 -7.22 30.36
N VAL A 507 12.43 -6.76 30.23
CA VAL A 507 13.61 -7.32 30.91
C VAL A 507 14.39 -6.18 31.57
N ASP A 508 14.53 -6.25 32.89
CA ASP A 508 15.31 -5.33 33.71
C ASP A 508 16.80 -5.73 33.80
N GLY A 509 17.60 -4.94 34.52
CA GLY A 509 19.04 -5.18 34.67
C GLY A 509 19.86 -4.77 33.45
N PHE A 510 19.52 -3.64 32.84
CA PHE A 510 20.36 -2.94 31.88
C PHE A 510 20.77 -1.58 32.45
N SER A 511 22.00 -1.18 32.19
CA SER A 511 22.56 0.12 32.60
C SER A 511 23.03 0.89 31.37
N THR A 512 22.72 2.19 31.31
CA THR A 512 23.05 3.07 30.18
C THR A 512 24.02 4.16 30.64
N TYR A 513 24.96 4.49 29.77
CA TYR A 513 26.04 5.43 30.04
C TYR A 513 26.16 6.47 28.93
N CYS A 514 26.75 7.62 29.27
CA CYS A 514 27.23 8.62 28.32
C CYS A 514 28.72 8.92 28.52
N ARG A 515 29.34 9.56 27.53
CA ARG A 515 30.62 10.27 27.68
C ARG A 515 30.42 11.72 27.24
N ALA A 516 31.16 12.66 27.80
CA ALA A 516 31.16 14.06 27.36
C ALA A 516 32.55 14.45 26.86
N CYS A 517 32.63 15.27 25.82
CA CYS A 517 33.86 15.99 25.48
C CYS A 517 34.03 17.17 26.46
N PRO A 518 35.14 17.27 27.20
CA PRO A 518 35.37 18.39 28.11
C PRO A 518 35.61 19.72 27.36
N ASP A 519 36.21 19.66 26.16
CA ASP A 519 36.64 20.85 25.41
C ASP A 519 35.46 21.60 24.77
N CYS A 520 34.41 20.87 24.36
CA CYS A 520 33.27 21.45 23.63
C CYS A 520 31.89 21.02 24.14
N GLY A 521 31.81 20.21 25.21
CA GLY A 521 30.54 19.81 25.84
C GLY A 521 29.64 18.87 25.04
N LEU A 522 30.08 18.32 23.90
CA LEU A 522 29.27 17.35 23.15
C LEU A 522 29.15 16.05 23.93
N MET A 523 27.91 15.62 24.19
CA MET A 523 27.59 14.38 24.91
C MET A 523 27.22 13.25 23.94
N TYR A 524 27.80 12.08 24.19
CA TYR A 524 27.63 10.84 23.44
C TYR A 524 26.91 9.83 24.32
N ARG A 525 25.80 9.26 23.85
CA ARG A 525 25.07 8.19 24.55
C ARG A 525 25.10 6.89 23.75
N TYR A 526 24.86 5.77 24.41
CA TYR A 526 24.68 4.49 23.73
C TYR A 526 23.55 4.54 22.68
N GLN A 527 23.84 4.19 21.43
CA GLN A 527 22.85 4.09 20.34
C GLN A 527 23.19 2.94 19.37
N GLU A 528 23.76 1.85 19.89
CA GLU A 528 24.41 0.79 19.09
C GLU A 528 23.42 -0.24 18.53
N TRP A 529 22.84 0.06 17.36
CA TRP A 529 21.88 -0.83 16.71
C TRP A 529 22.46 -2.21 16.34
N SER A 530 23.79 -2.32 16.17
CA SER A 530 24.50 -3.59 15.95
C SER A 530 24.19 -4.64 17.01
N ASP A 531 23.85 -4.20 18.21
CA ASP A 531 23.73 -5.05 19.39
C ASP A 531 22.30 -5.64 19.49
N GLY A 532 21.42 -5.33 18.53
CA GLY A 532 20.03 -5.80 18.49
C GLY A 532 19.06 -4.94 19.31
N ILE A 533 19.57 -3.89 19.94
CA ILE A 533 18.85 -2.96 20.82
C ILE A 533 18.81 -1.58 20.18
N HIS A 534 17.65 -0.94 20.21
CA HIS A 534 17.47 0.47 19.92
C HIS A 534 17.20 1.23 21.23
N ASN A 535 18.01 2.24 21.53
CA ASN A 535 17.80 3.11 22.68
C ASN A 535 16.79 4.23 22.30
N PHE A 536 15.74 4.41 23.10
CA PHE A 536 14.81 5.52 22.95
C PHE A 536 15.20 6.69 23.87
N ASN A 537 15.14 6.51 25.19
CA ASN A 537 15.32 7.59 26.16
C ASN A 537 16.20 7.21 27.37
N ASP A 538 17.19 6.35 27.15
CA ASP A 538 18.17 5.83 28.12
C ASP A 538 17.58 4.96 29.26
N HIS A 539 16.31 5.16 29.61
CA HIS A 539 15.54 4.33 30.55
C HIS A 539 14.69 3.28 29.84
N ILE A 540 14.20 3.54 28.63
CA ILE A 540 13.45 2.59 27.79
C ILE A 540 14.29 2.23 26.56
N LEU A 541 14.53 0.93 26.42
CA LEU A 541 15.24 0.31 25.31
C LEU A 541 14.24 -0.62 24.60
N ILE A 542 14.37 -0.80 23.29
CA ILE A 542 13.48 -1.69 22.52
C ILE A 542 14.28 -2.57 21.57
N THR A 543 13.95 -3.87 21.53
CA THR A 543 14.62 -4.81 20.61
C THR A 543 14.24 -4.52 19.16
N LEU A 544 15.21 -4.58 18.24
CA LEU A 544 14.96 -4.38 16.80
C LEU A 544 13.94 -5.37 16.23
N HIS A 545 13.88 -6.59 16.78
CA HIS A 545 12.83 -7.57 16.48
C HIS A 545 11.43 -7.04 16.79
N LEU A 546 11.21 -6.42 17.95
CA LEU A 546 9.90 -5.81 18.28
C LEU A 546 9.61 -4.61 17.39
N CYS A 547 10.60 -3.77 17.06
CA CYS A 547 10.43 -2.66 16.12
C CYS A 547 9.92 -3.13 14.74
N ILE A 548 10.48 -4.22 14.19
CA ILE A 548 10.04 -4.80 12.91
C ILE A 548 8.63 -5.43 13.03
N ILE A 549 8.26 -5.97 14.18
CA ILE A 549 6.90 -6.45 14.44
C ILE A 549 5.90 -5.29 14.48
N LEU A 550 6.21 -4.19 15.17
CA LEU A 550 5.38 -2.98 15.18
C LEU A 550 5.22 -2.36 13.79
N ARG A 551 6.31 -2.30 12.99
CA ARG A 551 6.29 -1.92 11.57
C ARG A 551 5.32 -2.80 10.77
N THR A 552 5.32 -4.10 11.04
CA THR A 552 4.45 -5.08 10.36
C THR A 552 2.98 -4.95 10.81
N SER A 553 2.72 -4.67 12.09
CA SER A 553 1.39 -4.36 12.62
C SER A 553 0.78 -3.14 11.93
N LEU A 554 1.53 -2.04 11.79
CA LEU A 554 1.07 -0.85 11.08
C LEU A 554 0.79 -1.12 9.59
N GLN A 555 1.62 -1.95 8.93
CA GLN A 555 1.40 -2.43 7.56
C GLN A 555 0.23 -3.44 7.41
N THR A 556 -0.49 -3.71 8.50
CA THR A 556 -1.77 -4.45 8.55
C THR A 556 -2.88 -3.68 9.30
N HIS A 557 -2.72 -2.37 9.52
CA HIS A 557 -3.67 -1.45 10.18
C HIS A 557 -3.87 -1.64 11.70
N HIS A 558 -2.99 -2.39 12.34
CA HIS A 558 -2.94 -2.51 13.80
C HIS A 558 -2.00 -1.43 14.37
N SER A 559 -2.54 -0.53 15.19
CA SER A 559 -1.75 0.49 15.89
C SER A 559 -0.72 -0.14 16.83
N VAL A 560 0.35 0.59 17.15
CA VAL A 560 1.34 0.17 18.15
C VAL A 560 0.66 -0.15 19.49
N SER A 561 -0.28 0.70 19.93
CA SER A 561 -1.05 0.50 21.16
C SER A 561 -1.81 -0.84 21.17
N ARG A 562 -2.44 -1.23 20.06
CA ARG A 562 -3.16 -2.51 19.94
C ARG A 562 -2.23 -3.70 19.79
N ALA A 563 -1.09 -3.54 19.12
CA ALA A 563 -0.06 -4.57 19.04
C ALA A 563 0.52 -4.90 20.42
N ILE A 564 0.84 -3.87 21.23
CA ILE A 564 1.30 -4.06 22.60
C ILE A 564 0.21 -4.64 23.51
N GLU A 565 -1.05 -4.23 23.35
CA GLU A 565 -2.17 -4.82 24.11
C GLU A 565 -2.31 -6.35 23.87
N VAL A 566 -2.07 -6.81 22.64
CA VAL A 566 -2.02 -8.25 22.33
C VAL A 566 -0.83 -8.94 23.00
N LEU A 567 0.34 -8.30 23.07
CA LEU A 567 1.51 -8.85 23.78
C LEU A 567 1.31 -8.90 25.30
N GLU A 568 0.71 -7.85 25.90
CA GLU A 568 0.34 -7.84 27.32
C GLU A 568 -0.57 -9.03 27.66
N GLN A 569 -1.59 -9.28 26.82
CA GLN A 569 -2.55 -10.38 26.99
C GLN A 569 -1.97 -11.78 26.71
N THR A 570 -1.04 -11.91 25.75
CA THR A 570 -0.47 -13.23 25.38
C THR A 570 0.72 -13.65 26.25
N GLU A 571 1.55 -12.70 26.69
CA GLU A 571 2.70 -12.96 27.56
C GLU A 571 2.35 -12.87 29.06
N ASN A 572 1.15 -12.38 29.40
CA ASN A 572 0.68 -12.07 30.76
C ASN A 572 1.69 -11.18 31.54
N LYS A 573 2.12 -10.09 30.90
CA LYS A 573 3.12 -9.14 31.42
C LYS A 573 2.71 -7.70 31.15
N THR A 574 3.05 -6.81 32.08
CA THR A 574 2.90 -5.36 31.88
C THR A 574 4.02 -4.81 30.99
N PHE A 575 3.66 -3.93 30.07
CA PHE A 575 4.59 -3.19 29.22
C PHE A 575 4.64 -1.70 29.63
N PRO A 576 5.66 -0.93 29.20
CA PRO A 576 5.63 0.53 29.34
C PRO A 576 4.41 1.16 28.66
N LYS A 577 4.08 2.40 29.04
CA LYS A 577 2.91 3.13 28.50
C LYS A 577 2.89 3.07 26.97
N LYS A 578 1.74 2.71 26.39
CA LYS A 578 1.57 2.48 24.95
C LYS A 578 2.00 3.67 24.07
N ALA A 579 1.81 4.90 24.56
CA ALA A 579 2.36 6.12 23.95
C ALA A 579 3.91 6.12 23.94
N THR A 580 4.57 5.82 25.06
CA THR A 580 6.05 5.73 25.13
C THR A 580 6.61 4.71 24.13
N ILE A 581 5.93 3.57 23.92
CA ILE A 581 6.35 2.55 22.94
C ILE A 581 6.11 3.02 21.49
N LEU A 582 5.01 3.76 21.24
CA LEU A 582 4.76 4.42 19.96
C LEU A 582 5.85 5.46 19.63
N HIS A 583 6.29 6.24 20.61
CA HIS A 583 7.35 7.23 20.42
C HIS A 583 8.72 6.54 20.24
N ALA A 584 9.01 5.46 20.98
CA ALA A 584 10.19 4.62 20.76
C ALA A 584 10.20 3.99 19.35
N TYR A 585 9.05 3.58 18.83
CA TYR A 585 8.92 3.13 17.44
C TYR A 585 9.15 4.27 16.44
N MET A 586 8.59 5.46 16.66
CA MET A 586 8.82 6.61 15.78
C MET A 586 10.28 7.06 15.77
N HIS A 587 10.95 7.08 16.93
CA HIS A 587 12.39 7.34 17.07
C HIS A 587 13.25 6.30 16.32
N PHE A 588 12.87 5.02 16.36
CA PHE A 588 13.47 3.96 15.55
C PHE A 588 13.29 4.19 14.04
N GLU A 589 12.08 4.53 13.60
CA GLU A 589 11.83 4.85 12.19
C GLU A 589 12.54 6.12 11.73
N ALA A 590 12.74 7.10 12.62
CA ALA A 590 13.39 8.39 12.32
C ALA A 590 14.91 8.27 12.19
N LEU A 591 15.53 7.43 13.02
CA LEU A 591 16.95 7.05 12.85
C LEU A 591 17.17 5.98 11.77
N THR A 592 16.12 5.39 11.19
CA THR A 592 16.27 4.45 10.06
C THR A 592 16.45 5.20 8.75
N SER A 593 17.55 4.91 8.03
CA SER A 593 17.98 5.55 6.78
C SER A 593 17.14 5.13 5.55
N HIS A 594 15.82 5.26 5.65
CA HIS A 594 14.88 5.00 4.56
C HIS A 594 15.15 5.94 3.38
N ASN A 595 15.26 5.39 2.17
CA ASN A 595 15.53 6.21 0.98
C ASN A 595 14.36 7.10 0.53
N TYR A 596 13.16 6.93 1.13
CA TYR A 596 11.91 7.61 0.81
C TYR A 596 11.67 7.86 -0.69
N SER A 597 12.10 6.90 -1.54
CA SER A 597 12.34 7.16 -2.97
C SER A 597 11.08 7.53 -3.75
N TYR A 598 9.93 6.90 -3.43
CA TYR A 598 8.63 7.17 -4.05
C TYR A 598 8.67 7.01 -5.59
N ILE A 599 9.21 5.88 -6.04
CA ILE A 599 9.39 5.51 -7.45
C ILE A 599 8.66 4.20 -7.75
N CYS A 600 8.23 3.95 -8.99
CA CYS A 600 7.66 2.65 -9.38
C CYS A 600 8.64 1.84 -10.23
N PHE A 601 8.85 0.56 -9.90
CA PHE A 601 9.71 -0.32 -10.73
C PHE A 601 9.14 -0.61 -12.14
N LYS A 602 7.87 -0.33 -12.42
CA LYS A 602 7.31 -0.39 -13.78
C LYS A 602 7.44 0.93 -14.56
N CYS A 603 7.17 2.07 -13.90
CA CYS A 603 7.06 3.38 -14.53
C CYS A 603 8.30 4.28 -14.35
N GLY A 604 9.32 3.84 -13.61
CA GLY A 604 10.57 4.57 -13.39
C GLY A 604 10.45 5.76 -12.43
N TYR A 605 11.08 6.88 -12.80
CA TYR A 605 11.08 8.14 -12.05
C TYR A 605 10.04 9.17 -12.55
N HIS A 606 9.57 8.99 -13.79
CA HIS A 606 8.78 9.97 -14.54
C HIS A 606 7.58 9.24 -15.18
N PRO A 607 6.51 8.97 -14.41
CA PRO A 607 5.36 8.23 -14.92
C PRO A 607 4.58 9.11 -15.93
N PRO A 608 4.41 8.68 -17.20
CA PRO A 608 3.69 9.48 -18.20
C PRO A 608 2.19 9.58 -17.92
N VAL A 609 1.65 8.68 -17.09
CA VAL A 609 0.25 8.67 -16.65
C VAL A 609 0.24 8.71 -15.13
N VAL A 610 -0.49 9.67 -14.57
CA VAL A 610 -0.74 9.80 -13.13
C VAL A 610 -2.22 9.86 -12.81
N VAL A 611 -2.55 9.48 -11.59
CA VAL A 611 -3.87 9.52 -10.95
C VAL A 611 -3.72 10.34 -9.67
N MET A 612 -4.70 11.22 -9.42
CA MET A 612 -4.70 12.19 -8.33
C MET A 612 -6.07 12.25 -7.66
N ASP A 613 -6.10 12.10 -6.35
CA ASP A 613 -7.29 12.12 -5.48
C ASP A 613 -6.89 12.51 -4.04
N LEU A 614 -7.87 12.92 -3.24
CA LEU A 614 -7.77 13.47 -1.90
C LEU A 614 -8.51 12.62 -0.83
N HIS A 615 -7.76 12.15 0.17
CA HIS A 615 -8.38 11.56 1.35
C HIS A 615 -8.75 12.64 2.39
N ARG A 616 -9.99 13.12 2.32
CA ARG A 616 -10.60 14.21 3.16
C ARG A 616 -10.70 13.96 4.67
N LYS A 617 -10.21 12.84 5.20
CA LYS A 617 -10.20 12.51 6.65
C LYS A 617 -8.81 12.01 7.03
N GLY A 618 -8.57 11.66 8.29
CA GLY A 618 -7.27 11.07 8.66
C GLY A 618 -6.11 12.06 8.52
N VAL A 619 -6.29 13.30 8.98
CA VAL A 619 -5.29 14.38 9.14
C VAL A 619 -5.59 15.12 10.43
N PHE A 620 -4.60 15.80 11.01
CA PHE A 620 -4.73 16.61 12.23
C PHE A 620 -5.69 17.80 12.03
N ASN A 621 -6.54 18.09 13.02
CA ASN A 621 -7.41 19.27 12.99
C ASN A 621 -6.64 20.51 13.47
N MET A 622 -6.46 21.49 12.59
CA MET A 622 -5.95 22.82 12.89
C MET A 622 -6.99 23.86 12.45
N PRO A 623 -7.37 24.88 13.24
CA PRO A 623 -8.22 25.97 12.78
C PRO A 623 -7.38 27.10 12.15
N VAL A 624 -7.95 27.88 11.23
CA VAL A 624 -7.24 29.01 10.58
C VAL A 624 -6.70 30.01 11.61
N SER A 625 -7.41 30.22 12.72
CA SER A 625 -6.99 31.15 13.79
C SER A 625 -5.80 30.67 14.65
N GLU A 626 -5.21 29.50 14.34
CA GLU A 626 -3.92 29.04 14.89
C GLU A 626 -2.78 29.16 13.84
N MET A 627 -3.04 29.65 12.62
CA MET A 627 -2.03 29.80 11.57
C MET A 627 -1.43 31.21 11.54
N GLU A 628 -0.10 31.29 11.45
CA GLU A 628 0.63 32.55 11.35
C GLU A 628 0.45 33.22 9.98
N ALA A 629 0.56 34.56 9.97
CA ALA A 629 0.55 35.35 8.74
C ALA A 629 1.85 35.13 7.95
N VAL A 630 1.74 35.09 6.63
CA VAL A 630 2.85 34.82 5.72
C VAL A 630 3.72 36.08 5.54
N PRO A 631 5.07 35.96 5.47
CA PRO A 631 5.94 37.10 5.17
C PRO A 631 5.57 37.80 3.86
N ALA A 632 5.63 39.14 3.83
CA ALA A 632 5.14 39.96 2.72
C ALA A 632 5.83 39.75 1.36
N HIS A 633 6.93 38.99 1.31
CA HIS A 633 7.69 38.67 0.10
C HIS A 633 7.86 37.15 -0.09
N PHE A 634 6.94 36.34 0.45
CA PHE A 634 6.95 34.90 0.25
C PHE A 634 6.52 34.55 -1.18
N ASP A 635 7.41 33.90 -1.93
CA ASP A 635 7.23 33.52 -3.34
C ASP A 635 6.38 32.25 -3.55
N GLY A 636 5.87 31.65 -2.48
CA GLY A 636 5.16 30.39 -2.53
C GLY A 636 6.05 29.15 -2.57
N THR A 637 7.36 29.26 -2.31
CA THR A 637 8.30 28.12 -2.32
C THR A 637 8.76 27.68 -0.93
N VAL A 638 9.09 26.39 -0.78
CA VAL A 638 9.55 25.78 0.48
C VAL A 638 10.65 24.75 0.23
N ASP A 639 11.62 24.64 1.15
CA ASP A 639 12.65 23.59 1.11
C ASP A 639 12.11 22.26 1.67
N ILE A 640 12.00 21.27 0.79
CA ILE A 640 11.48 19.95 1.10
C ILE A 640 12.40 19.10 1.99
N ARG A 641 13.72 19.28 1.93
CA ARG A 641 14.64 18.53 2.80
C ARG A 641 14.59 19.13 4.19
N ARG A 642 14.87 20.43 4.29
CA ARG A 642 14.92 21.18 5.55
C ARG A 642 13.63 21.00 6.38
N PHE A 643 12.45 21.05 5.75
CA PHE A 643 11.18 20.77 6.41
C PHE A 643 11.11 19.33 6.96
N TRP A 644 11.30 18.31 6.11
CA TRP A 644 11.16 16.92 6.53
C TRP A 644 12.28 16.42 7.46
N ASP A 645 13.47 17.02 7.38
CA ASP A 645 14.59 16.80 8.30
C ASP A 645 14.31 17.46 9.66
N SER A 646 13.62 18.61 9.70
CA SER A 646 13.12 19.22 10.96
C SER A 646 12.08 18.32 11.63
N VAL A 647 11.11 17.80 10.87
CA VAL A 647 10.11 16.83 11.37
C VAL A 647 10.81 15.58 11.92
N THR A 648 11.85 15.10 11.25
CA THR A 648 12.64 13.94 11.71
C THR A 648 13.44 14.27 12.98
N SER A 649 13.98 15.49 13.08
CA SER A 649 14.69 16.01 14.27
C SER A 649 13.76 16.15 15.47
N GLU A 650 12.51 16.58 15.28
CA GLU A 650 11.50 16.68 16.33
C GLU A 650 11.20 15.31 16.96
N ILE A 651 11.00 14.30 16.11
CA ILE A 651 10.73 12.92 16.52
C ILE A 651 11.92 12.32 17.27
N ILE A 652 13.16 12.55 16.80
CA ILE A 652 14.36 12.09 17.51
C ILE A 652 14.50 12.81 18.86
N CYS A 653 14.34 14.13 18.87
CA CYS A 653 14.41 14.91 20.10
C CYS A 653 13.34 14.50 21.13
N SER A 654 12.18 13.98 20.70
CA SER A 654 11.14 13.49 21.63
C SER A 654 11.61 12.35 22.56
N GLY A 655 12.65 11.61 22.17
CA GLY A 655 13.29 10.59 23.01
C GLY A 655 14.35 11.13 23.98
N LEU A 656 14.68 12.42 23.92
CA LEU A 656 15.80 13.03 24.67
C LEU A 656 15.35 14.06 25.72
N LEU A 657 14.04 14.25 25.89
CA LEU A 657 13.47 15.29 26.76
C LEU A 657 13.15 14.75 28.15
N THR A 658 13.58 15.49 29.18
CA THR A 658 13.16 15.32 30.57
C THR A 658 11.77 15.94 30.83
N SER A 659 11.10 15.44 31.86
CA SER A 659 9.75 15.87 32.26
C SER A 659 9.61 17.39 32.39
N GLY A 660 8.75 17.98 31.57
CA GLY A 660 8.42 19.42 31.59
C GLY A 660 9.23 20.29 30.61
N ARG A 661 10.31 19.78 30.02
CA ARG A 661 11.09 20.51 29.00
C ARG A 661 10.36 20.54 27.66
N LYS A 662 10.38 21.68 26.97
CA LYS A 662 9.84 21.84 25.61
C LYS A 662 10.81 21.25 24.58
N ASN A 663 10.28 20.74 23.47
CA ASN A 663 11.10 20.26 22.36
C ASN A 663 11.67 21.46 21.57
N PRO A 664 13.00 21.61 21.42
CA PRO A 664 13.59 22.72 20.64
C PRO A 664 13.41 22.60 19.11
N PHE A 665 12.79 21.52 18.61
CA PHE A 665 12.59 21.23 17.19
C PHE A 665 11.12 21.20 16.72
N VAL A 666 10.15 21.67 17.51
CA VAL A 666 8.71 21.61 17.14
C VAL A 666 8.43 22.25 15.77
N VAL A 667 7.87 21.46 14.85
CA VAL A 667 7.42 21.92 13.53
C VAL A 667 5.94 22.31 13.60
N VAL A 668 5.69 23.62 13.68
CA VAL A 668 4.33 24.18 13.65
C VAL A 668 3.84 24.32 12.19
N PRO A 669 2.64 23.80 11.84
CA PRO A 669 2.07 23.97 10.50
C PRO A 669 1.88 25.44 10.10
N SER A 670 2.60 25.87 9.07
CA SER A 670 2.65 27.25 8.57
C SER A 670 2.88 27.23 7.05
N TYR A 671 2.28 28.15 6.29
CA TYR A 671 2.34 28.06 4.81
C TYR A 671 3.77 28.16 4.25
N ASN A 672 4.61 28.96 4.89
CA ASN A 672 6.02 29.19 4.53
C ASN A 672 7.00 28.16 5.11
N TYR A 673 6.55 27.21 5.93
CA TYR A 673 7.37 26.12 6.44
C TYR A 673 6.61 24.79 6.50
N TRP A 674 5.94 24.45 5.38
CA TRP A 674 5.21 23.20 5.22
C TRP A 674 5.33 22.69 3.78
N ALA A 675 5.94 21.51 3.59
CA ALA A 675 6.24 20.97 2.27
C ALA A 675 5.55 19.61 2.00
N PRO A 676 5.12 19.33 0.76
CA PRO A 676 4.76 17.98 0.35
C PRO A 676 5.96 17.03 0.49
N TRP A 677 5.75 15.71 0.40
CA TRP A 677 6.83 14.80 0.00
C TRP A 677 6.71 14.49 -1.50
N ILE A 678 7.79 14.68 -2.24
CA ILE A 678 7.92 14.32 -3.66
C ILE A 678 9.20 13.50 -3.81
N GLY A 679 9.13 12.37 -4.52
CA GLY A 679 10.25 11.46 -4.73
C GLY A 679 11.54 12.19 -5.17
N PRO A 680 12.71 11.97 -4.53
CA PRO A 680 13.93 12.74 -4.81
C PRO A 680 14.52 12.62 -6.23
N LYS A 681 14.00 11.71 -7.07
CA LYS A 681 14.33 11.61 -8.50
C LYS A 681 13.20 12.08 -9.43
N THR A 682 12.06 12.45 -8.87
CA THR A 682 10.87 12.92 -9.58
C THR A 682 10.72 14.45 -9.48
N ARG A 683 11.10 15.07 -8.36
CA ARG A 683 11.12 16.53 -8.20
C ARG A 683 12.22 17.23 -9.01
N LYS A 684 11.97 18.49 -9.37
CA LYS A 684 12.90 19.37 -10.13
C LYS A 684 14.13 19.76 -9.29
N GLY A 685 13.93 20.06 -8.01
CA GLY A 685 14.96 20.41 -7.04
C GLY A 685 14.48 20.14 -5.61
N ASP A 686 15.13 20.73 -4.61
CA ASP A 686 14.69 20.65 -3.21
C ASP A 686 13.77 21.80 -2.80
N THR A 687 13.87 22.95 -3.47
CA THR A 687 12.82 23.96 -3.50
C THR A 687 11.60 23.42 -4.25
N VAL A 688 10.43 23.41 -3.60
CA VAL A 688 9.14 22.98 -4.16
C VAL A 688 8.05 23.99 -3.83
N LEU A 689 6.91 23.95 -4.54
CA LEU A 689 5.82 24.92 -4.38
C LEU A 689 4.88 24.54 -3.23
N ASN A 690 4.49 25.54 -2.44
CA ASN A 690 3.34 25.53 -1.55
C ASN A 690 2.60 26.90 -1.58
N THR A 691 1.79 27.12 -2.61
CA THR A 691 1.03 28.37 -2.78
C THR A 691 -0.28 28.41 -2.00
N GLU A 692 -0.43 27.55 -0.99
CA GLU A 692 -1.70 27.37 -0.26
C GLU A 692 -2.17 28.64 0.49
N HIS A 693 -1.26 29.57 0.78
CA HIS A 693 -1.58 30.88 1.37
C HIS A 693 -2.37 31.81 0.43
N GLU A 694 -2.28 31.67 -0.89
CA GLU A 694 -3.07 32.49 -1.83
C GLU A 694 -4.58 32.18 -1.71
N LYS A 695 -4.93 30.98 -1.20
CA LYS A 695 -6.31 30.61 -0.81
C LYS A 695 -6.85 31.46 0.36
N CYS A 696 -6.08 32.38 0.94
CA CYS A 696 -6.51 33.36 1.93
C CYS A 696 -6.98 34.68 1.31
N HIS A 697 -6.44 35.08 0.16
CA HIS A 697 -6.47 36.49 -0.30
C HIS A 697 -7.27 36.73 -1.58
N ALA A 698 -7.71 35.69 -2.29
CA ALA A 698 -8.51 35.84 -3.50
C ALA A 698 -9.92 36.39 -3.19
N PRO A 699 -10.29 37.59 -3.68
CA PRO A 699 -11.68 38.03 -3.67
C PRO A 699 -12.44 37.17 -4.68
N ARG A 700 -13.17 36.15 -4.19
CA ARG A 700 -13.90 35.19 -5.04
C ARG A 700 -14.87 35.93 -5.95
N GLN A 701 -14.73 35.72 -7.26
CA GLN A 701 -15.78 36.11 -8.20
C GLN A 701 -17.02 35.27 -7.91
N ALA A 702 -18.21 35.89 -7.93
CA ALA A 702 -19.47 35.24 -7.55
C ALA A 702 -19.75 33.92 -8.30
N THR A 703 -19.23 33.81 -9.53
CA THR A 703 -19.31 32.61 -10.39
C THR A 703 -18.65 31.38 -9.76
N GLU A 704 -17.51 31.53 -9.06
CA GLU A 704 -16.82 30.40 -8.42
C GLU A 704 -17.59 29.85 -7.20
N MET A 705 -18.39 30.69 -6.55
CA MET A 705 -19.19 30.30 -5.39
C MET A 705 -20.35 29.35 -5.74
N ALA A 706 -20.75 29.27 -7.03
CA ALA A 706 -21.84 28.41 -7.49
C ALA A 706 -21.43 26.92 -7.61
N ASP A 707 -20.15 26.64 -7.86
CA ASP A 707 -19.63 25.26 -8.00
C ASP A 707 -19.01 24.72 -6.71
N LEU A 708 -18.47 25.57 -5.84
CA LEU A 708 -17.94 25.19 -4.52
C LEU A 708 -19.03 25.20 -3.42
N GLN A 709 -20.14 24.50 -3.66
CA GLN A 709 -21.21 24.39 -2.67
C GLN A 709 -20.73 23.69 -1.38
N MET A 710 -20.78 24.43 -0.28
CA MET A 710 -20.36 24.00 1.04
C MET A 710 -21.62 23.83 1.91
N THR A 711 -22.10 22.59 2.05
CA THR A 711 -23.35 22.31 2.77
C THR A 711 -23.23 22.61 4.26
N GLU A 712 -24.34 23.02 4.90
CA GLU A 712 -24.40 23.29 6.35
C GLU A 712 -23.81 22.12 7.17
N GLU A 713 -24.08 20.89 6.72
CA GLU A 713 -23.58 19.63 7.27
C GLU A 713 -22.05 19.59 7.35
N ARG A 714 -21.32 20.09 6.34
CA ARG A 714 -19.84 20.10 6.33
C ARG A 714 -19.26 21.08 7.35
N LEU A 715 -19.96 22.18 7.61
CA LEU A 715 -19.56 23.16 8.63
C LEU A 715 -19.90 22.67 10.04
N GLN A 716 -21.02 21.94 10.20
CA GLN A 716 -21.31 21.19 11.43
C GLN A 716 -20.26 20.11 11.70
N ASP A 717 -19.88 19.30 10.70
CA ASP A 717 -18.81 18.28 10.81
C ASP A 717 -17.49 18.94 11.25
N ALA A 718 -17.15 20.12 10.72
CA ALA A 718 -15.98 20.90 11.14
C ALA A 718 -16.08 21.39 12.60
N LEU A 719 -17.20 21.98 13.02
CA LEU A 719 -17.44 22.44 14.40
C LEU A 719 -17.36 21.29 15.42
N ILE A 720 -17.92 20.13 15.08
CA ILE A 720 -17.86 18.89 15.88
C ILE A 720 -16.41 18.40 16.02
N ASN A 721 -15.53 18.71 15.07
CA ASN A 721 -14.12 18.28 15.06
C ASN A 721 -13.14 19.23 15.78
N LEU A 722 -13.56 20.44 16.18
CA LEU A 722 -12.72 21.39 16.93
C LEU A 722 -12.50 20.99 18.40
N ARG A 723 -11.42 21.48 19.02
CA ARG A 723 -11.21 21.43 20.48
C ARG A 723 -12.26 22.29 21.20
N VAL A 724 -12.76 21.85 22.36
CA VAL A 724 -13.84 22.56 23.08
C VAL A 724 -13.48 24.01 23.41
N ASP A 725 -12.21 24.29 23.69
CA ASP A 725 -11.70 25.62 24.02
C ASP A 725 -11.71 26.56 22.81
N MET A 726 -11.54 25.99 21.60
CA MET A 726 -11.68 26.73 20.35
C MET A 726 -13.15 27.01 20.02
N VAL A 727 -14.05 26.05 20.24
CA VAL A 727 -15.51 26.31 20.15
C VAL A 727 -15.90 27.41 21.17
N ARG A 728 -15.33 27.37 22.38
CA ARG A 728 -15.52 28.39 23.43
C ARG A 728 -14.99 29.77 23.01
N LYS A 729 -13.83 29.83 22.34
CA LYS A 729 -13.24 31.06 21.75
C LYS A 729 -14.12 31.60 20.60
N LEU A 730 -14.64 30.72 19.74
CA LEU A 730 -15.57 31.07 18.65
C LEU A 730 -16.87 31.66 19.19
N CYS A 731 -17.51 31.04 20.19
CA CYS A 731 -18.71 31.59 20.84
C CYS A 731 -18.46 33.02 21.34
N LYS A 732 -17.38 33.26 22.11
CA LYS A 732 -17.00 34.61 22.57
C LYS A 732 -16.83 35.60 21.42
N GLN A 733 -16.18 35.19 20.33
CA GLN A 733 -15.97 36.03 19.15
C GLN A 733 -17.22 36.26 18.29
N CYS A 734 -18.32 35.55 18.56
CA CYS A 734 -19.62 35.74 17.93
C CYS A 734 -20.63 36.39 18.91
N GLY A 735 -20.21 36.83 20.09
CA GLY A 735 -21.09 37.40 21.12
C GLY A 735 -21.93 36.38 21.90
N LEU A 736 -21.76 35.08 21.65
CA LEU A 736 -22.54 34.00 22.26
C LEU A 736 -22.01 33.62 23.64
N ASP A 737 -22.88 33.18 24.55
CA ASP A 737 -22.43 32.60 25.83
C ASP A 737 -21.50 31.41 25.57
N SER A 738 -20.43 31.39 26.35
CA SER A 738 -19.31 30.48 26.24
C SER A 738 -19.21 29.52 27.44
N LYS A 739 -20.27 29.37 28.23
CA LYS A 739 -20.42 28.35 29.29
C LYS A 739 -21.19 27.12 28.76
N GLY A 740 -21.07 25.99 29.46
CA GLY A 740 -21.68 24.71 29.06
C GLY A 740 -20.72 23.73 28.38
N SER A 741 -21.28 22.62 27.92
CA SER A 741 -20.60 21.51 27.24
C SER A 741 -20.26 21.87 25.79
N LYS A 742 -19.42 21.03 25.14
CA LYS A 742 -19.07 21.21 23.72
C LYS A 742 -20.31 21.20 22.80
N MET A 743 -21.32 20.37 23.10
CA MET A 743 -22.52 20.28 22.27
C MET A 743 -23.40 21.52 22.40
N ASP A 744 -23.55 22.08 23.60
CA ASP A 744 -24.33 23.30 23.83
C ASP A 744 -23.74 24.48 23.05
N LEU A 745 -22.41 24.60 23.05
CA LEU A 745 -21.67 25.62 22.31
C LEU A 745 -21.83 25.44 20.78
N ILE A 746 -21.79 24.21 20.28
CA ILE A 746 -22.02 23.91 18.84
C ILE A 746 -23.47 24.22 18.44
N LEU A 747 -24.45 23.88 19.28
CA LEU A 747 -25.87 24.16 19.01
C LEU A 747 -26.15 25.68 18.94
N ARG A 748 -25.53 26.48 19.82
CA ARG A 748 -25.62 27.95 19.77
C ARG A 748 -24.96 28.52 18.51
N LEU A 749 -23.77 28.03 18.14
CA LEU A 749 -23.11 28.44 16.89
C LEU A 749 -23.95 28.07 15.66
N ARG A 750 -24.63 26.91 15.67
CA ARG A 750 -25.55 26.50 14.61
C ARG A 750 -26.77 27.41 14.50
N GLU A 751 -27.34 27.84 15.62
CA GLU A 751 -28.48 28.75 15.63
C GLU A 751 -28.08 30.14 15.10
N GLU A 752 -26.94 30.65 15.53
CA GLU A 752 -26.36 31.93 15.05
C GLU A 752 -25.96 31.88 13.56
N MET A 753 -25.54 30.71 13.04
CA MET A 753 -25.25 30.49 11.61
C MET A 753 -26.46 30.67 10.68
N LYS A 754 -27.69 30.84 11.20
CA LYS A 754 -28.86 31.23 10.39
C LYS A 754 -28.76 32.68 9.89
N ASN A 755 -28.03 33.55 10.60
CA ASN A 755 -27.69 34.89 10.14
C ASN A 755 -26.52 34.82 9.15
N ARG A 756 -26.73 35.25 7.90
CA ARG A 756 -25.69 35.19 6.85
C ARG A 756 -24.41 35.94 7.21
N SER A 757 -24.51 37.08 7.90
CA SER A 757 -23.34 37.87 8.32
C SER A 757 -22.55 37.22 9.47
N SER A 758 -23.21 36.38 10.28
CA SER A 758 -22.56 35.54 11.29
C SER A 758 -22.04 34.24 10.69
N TYR A 759 -22.75 33.66 9.72
CA TYR A 759 -22.28 32.54 8.91
C TYR A 759 -20.95 32.87 8.25
N ASP A 760 -20.82 34.00 7.56
CA ASP A 760 -19.57 34.37 6.87
C ASP A 760 -18.40 34.57 7.87
N LYS A 761 -18.66 35.20 9.03
CA LYS A 761 -17.65 35.38 10.10
C LYS A 761 -17.26 34.06 10.81
N ILE A 762 -18.20 33.15 10.98
CA ILE A 762 -17.96 31.80 11.53
C ILE A 762 -17.23 30.96 10.49
N PHE A 763 -17.63 31.06 9.22
CA PHE A 763 -16.99 30.42 8.07
C PHE A 763 -15.52 30.82 7.99
N GLU A 764 -15.16 32.10 7.89
CA GLU A 764 -13.76 32.55 7.82
C GLU A 764 -12.86 32.00 8.95
N LYS A 765 -13.43 31.77 10.14
CA LYS A 765 -12.70 31.33 11.34
C LYS A 765 -12.65 29.81 11.53
N VAL A 766 -13.65 29.09 11.02
CA VAL A 766 -13.80 27.62 11.12
C VAL A 766 -13.33 26.92 9.84
N TRP A 767 -13.35 27.61 8.68
CA TRP A 767 -13.00 27.09 7.36
C TRP A 767 -11.50 26.91 7.16
N GLY A 768 -10.95 25.93 7.85
CA GLY A 768 -9.56 25.48 7.67
C GLY A 768 -9.14 24.30 8.50
N ALA A 769 -10.07 23.54 9.10
CA ALA A 769 -9.76 22.15 9.46
C ALA A 769 -9.15 21.46 8.23
N SER A 770 -8.01 20.79 8.43
CA SER A 770 -7.08 20.41 7.35
C SER A 770 -7.78 19.72 6.18
N GLY A 771 -7.36 20.05 4.95
CA GLY A 771 -8.07 19.65 3.73
C GLY A 771 -8.09 18.16 3.44
N GLY A 772 -7.43 17.34 4.25
CA GLY A 772 -7.07 15.96 3.94
C GLY A 772 -5.66 15.86 3.39
N TRP A 773 -5.31 14.66 2.93
CA TRP A 773 -4.02 14.40 2.26
C TRP A 773 -4.24 14.01 0.81
N ALA A 774 -3.61 14.76 -0.09
CA ALA A 774 -3.66 14.60 -1.54
C ALA A 774 -2.49 13.72 -1.99
N VAL A 775 -2.68 12.89 -3.02
CA VAL A 775 -1.61 12.07 -3.62
C VAL A 775 -1.49 12.26 -5.12
N VAL A 776 -0.26 12.16 -5.62
CA VAL A 776 0.02 11.88 -7.03
C VAL A 776 0.62 10.48 -7.11
N MET A 777 -0.04 9.58 -7.83
CA MET A 777 0.40 8.19 -7.98
C MET A 777 0.33 7.72 -9.43
N CYS A 778 1.07 6.67 -9.78
CA CYS A 778 0.92 6.02 -11.08
C CYS A 778 -0.17 4.92 -11.03
N PRO A 779 -0.75 4.52 -12.18
CA PRO A 779 -1.75 3.45 -12.28
C PRO A 779 -1.33 2.07 -11.73
N CYS A 780 -0.06 1.87 -11.36
CA CYS A 780 0.40 0.67 -10.67
C CYS A 780 0.11 0.68 -9.15
N GLY A 781 -0.52 1.73 -8.61
CA GLY A 781 -0.72 1.89 -7.17
C GLY A 781 0.58 2.16 -6.42
N VAL A 782 1.41 3.07 -6.94
CA VAL A 782 2.64 3.54 -6.30
C VAL A 782 2.64 5.07 -6.27
N VAL A 783 2.76 5.63 -5.07
CA VAL A 783 2.71 7.07 -4.77
C VAL A 783 4.06 7.72 -5.09
N TYR A 784 4.03 8.82 -5.84
CA TYR A 784 5.17 9.67 -6.19
C TYR A 784 5.19 10.98 -5.40
N SER A 785 4.01 11.48 -5.03
CA SER A 785 3.87 12.69 -4.22
C SER A 785 2.73 12.58 -3.20
N ILE A 786 2.88 13.25 -2.07
CA ILE A 786 1.84 13.45 -1.06
C ILE A 786 1.92 14.88 -0.51
N LYS A 787 0.80 15.60 -0.48
CA LYS A 787 0.65 16.90 0.21
C LYS A 787 -0.37 16.75 1.33
N PHE A 788 -0.05 17.27 2.51
CA PHE A 788 -0.99 17.39 3.63
C PHE A 788 -1.52 18.83 3.60
N ASN A 789 -2.77 19.02 3.21
CA ASN A 789 -3.28 20.35 2.90
C ASN A 789 -3.73 21.06 4.19
N LEU A 790 -3.23 22.27 4.43
CA LEU A 790 -3.55 23.07 5.60
C LEU A 790 -4.92 23.77 5.46
N ARG A 791 -5.37 24.00 4.24
CA ARG A 791 -6.73 24.44 3.89
C ARG A 791 -7.44 23.34 3.10
N ALA A 792 -8.73 23.55 2.81
CA ALA A 792 -9.45 22.74 1.84
C ALA A 792 -8.66 22.61 0.53
N GLU A 793 -8.61 21.40 -0.01
CA GLU A 793 -7.95 21.08 -1.28
C GLU A 793 -8.57 21.87 -2.45
N SER A 794 -7.73 22.24 -3.41
CA SER A 794 -8.16 22.70 -4.73
C SER A 794 -7.12 22.32 -5.79
N PRO A 795 -7.40 22.51 -7.10
CA PRO A 795 -6.46 22.18 -8.17
C PRO A 795 -5.09 22.85 -8.04
N ARG A 796 -5.00 23.96 -7.29
CA ARG A 796 -3.75 24.62 -6.89
C ARG A 796 -2.76 23.68 -6.22
N ASP A 797 -3.22 22.75 -5.38
CA ASP A 797 -2.38 21.81 -4.63
C ASP A 797 -1.74 20.75 -5.54
N TYR A 798 -2.47 20.33 -6.58
CA TYR A 798 -1.94 19.45 -7.61
C TYR A 798 -1.04 20.20 -8.59
N ALA A 799 -1.39 21.44 -8.95
CA ALA A 799 -0.51 22.32 -9.73
C ALA A 799 0.83 22.57 -9.00
N ASP A 800 0.82 22.86 -7.69
CA ASP A 800 2.03 22.96 -6.87
C ASP A 800 2.90 21.69 -6.98
N MET A 801 2.30 20.51 -6.81
CA MET A 801 3.03 19.24 -6.89
C MET A 801 3.58 18.96 -8.29
N LEU A 802 2.78 19.14 -9.36
CA LEU A 802 3.16 18.82 -10.73
C LEU A 802 4.19 19.82 -11.30
N LEU A 803 4.08 21.11 -11.01
CA LEU A 803 5.08 22.11 -11.38
C LEU A 803 6.40 21.95 -10.59
N SER A 804 6.35 21.28 -9.44
CA SER A 804 7.53 20.86 -8.68
C SER A 804 8.20 19.58 -9.23
N TRP A 805 7.60 18.88 -10.21
CA TRP A 805 8.22 17.73 -10.86
C TRP A 805 9.26 18.16 -11.91
N LYS A 806 10.27 17.31 -12.13
CA LYS A 806 11.31 17.53 -13.14
C LYS A 806 10.77 17.39 -14.57
N HIS A 807 9.79 16.50 -14.76
CA HIS A 807 9.12 16.26 -16.02
C HIS A 807 7.63 16.15 -15.75
N PHE A 808 6.83 16.96 -16.46
CA PHE A 808 5.38 16.98 -16.34
C PHE A 808 4.78 15.70 -16.95
N PRO A 809 3.73 15.08 -16.37
CA PRO A 809 3.14 13.86 -16.93
C PRO A 809 2.34 14.15 -18.21
N ASN A 810 2.37 13.25 -19.20
CA ASN A 810 1.55 13.39 -20.41
C ASN A 810 0.04 13.25 -20.16
N ILE A 811 -0.36 12.51 -19.12
CA ILE A 811 -1.76 12.27 -18.77
C ILE A 811 -1.93 12.44 -17.25
N ALA A 812 -2.77 13.38 -16.85
CA ALA A 812 -3.14 13.65 -15.46
C ALA A 812 -4.63 13.37 -15.21
N ILE A 813 -4.95 12.25 -14.54
CA ILE A 813 -6.32 11.85 -14.19
C ILE A 813 -6.70 12.44 -12.81
N TYR A 814 -7.80 13.19 -12.75
CA TYR A 814 -8.24 13.91 -11.55
C TYR A 814 -9.73 14.31 -11.59
N ASP A 815 -10.39 14.31 -10.44
CA ASP A 815 -11.80 14.67 -10.22
C ASP A 815 -12.24 16.02 -10.83
N PHE A 816 -11.33 17.00 -10.92
CA PHE A 816 -11.62 18.33 -11.44
C PHE A 816 -10.61 18.75 -12.52
N ALA A 817 -10.40 17.86 -13.49
CA ALA A 817 -9.47 18.01 -14.62
C ALA A 817 -9.51 19.40 -15.30
N ARG A 818 -10.70 19.95 -15.59
CA ARG A 818 -10.83 21.30 -16.16
C ARG A 818 -10.24 22.39 -15.26
N GLY A 819 -10.51 22.36 -13.95
CA GLY A 819 -9.93 23.30 -12.99
C GLY A 819 -8.41 23.16 -12.88
N LEU A 820 -7.88 21.94 -12.99
CA LEU A 820 -6.44 21.69 -13.00
C LEU A 820 -5.77 22.22 -14.26
N ALA A 821 -6.36 22.03 -15.44
CA ALA A 821 -5.86 22.59 -16.70
C ALA A 821 -5.74 24.13 -16.61
N THR A 822 -6.86 24.79 -16.30
CA THR A 822 -6.92 26.26 -16.24
C THR A 822 -5.99 26.81 -15.16
N HIS A 823 -6.00 26.27 -13.94
CA HIS A 823 -5.16 26.78 -12.85
C HIS A 823 -3.66 26.51 -13.06
N THR A 824 -3.28 25.47 -13.80
CA THR A 824 -1.86 25.21 -14.10
C THR A 824 -1.38 26.10 -15.25
N ASN A 825 -2.17 26.25 -16.32
CA ASN A 825 -1.80 27.10 -17.45
C ASN A 825 -1.75 28.59 -17.07
N LEU A 826 -2.63 29.06 -16.17
CA LEU A 826 -2.58 30.44 -15.66
C LEU A 826 -1.33 30.76 -14.81
N ARG A 827 -0.61 29.75 -14.31
CA ARG A 827 0.65 29.94 -13.55
C ARG A 827 1.89 29.91 -14.44
N GLU A 828 1.75 29.38 -15.65
CA GLU A 828 2.82 29.13 -16.63
C GLU A 828 2.32 29.56 -18.02
N PRO A 829 1.91 30.84 -18.21
CA PRO A 829 1.17 31.28 -19.40
C PRO A 829 1.98 31.22 -20.69
N GLU A 830 3.32 31.27 -20.59
CA GLU A 830 4.25 31.13 -21.71
C GLU A 830 4.43 29.66 -22.14
N ASN A 831 4.40 28.73 -21.16
CA ASN A 831 4.68 27.31 -21.38
C ASN A 831 3.43 26.46 -21.62
N LEU A 832 2.25 26.92 -21.15
CA LEU A 832 0.94 26.25 -21.20
C LEU A 832 1.02 24.73 -20.89
N PRO A 833 1.39 24.31 -19.66
CA PRO A 833 1.74 22.92 -19.34
C PRO A 833 0.68 21.85 -19.65
N PHE A 834 -0.59 22.23 -19.81
CA PHE A 834 -1.63 21.39 -20.43
C PHE A 834 -1.95 21.90 -21.84
N SER A 835 -1.34 21.25 -22.84
CA SER A 835 -1.42 21.56 -24.28
C SER A 835 -1.28 20.25 -25.07
N PRO A 836 -1.94 20.06 -26.23
CA PRO A 836 -2.82 20.99 -26.94
C PRO A 836 -4.19 21.18 -26.27
N HIS A 837 -4.96 22.14 -26.78
CA HIS A 837 -6.37 22.39 -26.43
C HIS A 837 -6.68 22.46 -24.92
N GLU A 838 -5.84 23.11 -24.12
CA GLU A 838 -5.98 23.18 -22.65
C GLU A 838 -6.02 21.78 -22.00
N GLY A 839 -5.26 20.84 -22.56
CA GLY A 839 -5.20 19.44 -22.14
C GLY A 839 -6.48 18.63 -22.41
N ARG A 840 -7.34 19.06 -23.35
CA ARG A 840 -8.41 18.21 -23.92
C ARG A 840 -7.85 17.32 -25.03
N LEU A 841 -8.43 16.13 -25.20
CA LEU A 841 -7.98 15.16 -26.21
C LEU A 841 -8.27 15.58 -27.66
N ALA A 842 -9.14 16.58 -27.86
CA ALA A 842 -9.45 17.16 -29.15
C ALA A 842 -9.91 18.63 -28.98
N GLU A 843 -9.98 19.36 -30.08
CA GLU A 843 -10.56 20.69 -30.13
C GLU A 843 -12.08 20.66 -29.85
N ALA A 844 -12.60 21.70 -29.20
CA ALA A 844 -13.99 21.82 -28.77
C ALA A 844 -14.96 22.24 -29.89
N THR A 845 -14.83 21.66 -31.09
CA THR A 845 -15.76 21.83 -32.21
C THR A 845 -17.09 21.11 -31.95
N ALA A 846 -18.18 21.58 -32.58
CA ALA A 846 -19.50 20.95 -32.44
C ALA A 846 -19.46 19.44 -32.77
N ASP A 847 -18.82 19.08 -33.88
CA ASP A 847 -18.67 17.70 -34.35
C ASP A 847 -17.92 16.83 -33.33
N ASN A 848 -16.80 17.30 -32.77
CA ASN A 848 -16.05 16.56 -31.76
C ASN A 848 -16.88 16.36 -30.49
N LEU A 849 -17.63 17.37 -30.07
CA LEU A 849 -18.51 17.30 -28.90
C LEU A 849 -19.66 16.30 -29.12
N GLN A 850 -20.29 16.31 -30.30
CA GLN A 850 -21.32 15.34 -30.66
C GLN A 850 -20.75 13.91 -30.72
N LEU A 851 -19.63 13.70 -31.43
CA LEU A 851 -18.98 12.40 -31.52
C LEU A 851 -18.52 11.88 -30.14
N ALA A 852 -18.12 12.75 -29.22
CA ALA A 852 -17.75 12.39 -27.85
C ALA A 852 -18.97 12.11 -26.94
N ALA A 853 -20.10 12.81 -27.16
CA ALA A 853 -21.37 12.55 -26.48
C ALA A 853 -21.95 11.19 -26.88
N GLU A 854 -21.92 10.88 -28.18
CA GLU A 854 -22.34 9.59 -28.76
C GLU A 854 -21.31 8.45 -28.51
N GLY A 855 -20.13 8.77 -27.98
CA GLY A 855 -19.06 7.81 -27.70
C GLY A 855 -18.27 7.30 -28.93
N ARG A 856 -18.61 7.80 -30.12
CA ARG A 856 -17.98 7.48 -31.41
C ARG A 856 -16.56 8.04 -31.55
N LEU A 857 -16.27 9.19 -30.96
CA LEU A 857 -14.93 9.80 -31.00
C LEU A 857 -13.88 8.88 -30.35
N LYS A 858 -12.73 8.73 -31.00
CA LYS A 858 -11.54 8.03 -30.48
C LYS A 858 -10.29 8.82 -30.85
N VAL A 859 -9.38 8.99 -29.90
CA VAL A 859 -8.10 9.69 -30.05
C VAL A 859 -6.99 8.72 -29.68
N SER A 860 -6.27 8.21 -30.68
CA SER A 860 -5.18 7.26 -30.45
C SER A 860 -3.90 8.01 -30.06
N LEU A 861 -3.34 7.65 -28.90
CA LEU A 861 -2.08 8.17 -28.38
C LEU A 861 -1.05 7.02 -28.34
N PRO A 862 -0.59 6.51 -29.49
CA PRO A 862 0.25 5.29 -29.56
C PRO A 862 1.57 5.45 -28.81
N TRP A 863 2.06 6.68 -28.66
CA TRP A 863 3.26 7.02 -27.91
C TRP A 863 3.20 6.73 -26.40
N LEU A 864 2.00 6.46 -25.85
CA LEU A 864 1.83 5.92 -24.49
C LEU A 864 2.31 4.47 -24.35
N LYS A 865 2.42 3.72 -25.46
CA LYS A 865 2.85 2.31 -25.49
C LYS A 865 4.28 2.14 -26.03
N THR A 866 4.61 2.89 -27.09
CA THR A 866 5.92 2.85 -27.74
C THR A 866 6.41 4.28 -27.96
N LYS A 867 7.54 4.65 -27.33
CA LYS A 867 8.13 6.00 -27.45
C LYS A 867 8.21 6.47 -28.91
N LYS A 868 7.88 7.74 -29.19
CA LYS A 868 8.04 8.34 -30.53
C LYS A 868 9.49 8.18 -31.00
N THR A 869 9.67 7.77 -32.26
CA THR A 869 11.00 7.65 -32.89
C THR A 869 11.70 9.01 -32.96
N GLU A 870 10.96 10.01 -33.42
CA GLU A 870 11.32 11.43 -33.35
C GLU A 870 10.65 12.02 -32.11
N THR A 871 11.46 12.49 -31.16
CA THR A 871 10.98 13.04 -29.90
C THR A 871 10.76 14.54 -30.00
N ASP A 872 9.63 15.02 -29.50
CA ASP A 872 9.30 16.44 -29.51
C ASP A 872 10.26 17.27 -28.66
N ALA A 873 10.40 18.56 -28.99
CA ALA A 873 11.09 19.52 -28.14
C ALA A 873 10.44 19.54 -26.74
N ASN A 874 11.25 19.43 -25.69
CA ASN A 874 10.82 19.25 -24.30
C ASN A 874 9.94 18.01 -24.02
N GLY A 875 9.80 17.08 -24.96
CA GLY A 875 8.96 15.90 -24.85
C GLY A 875 9.30 15.00 -23.65
N HIS A 876 8.28 14.49 -22.98
CA HIS A 876 8.41 13.70 -21.75
C HIS A 876 9.27 12.44 -21.98
N PRO A 877 10.27 12.15 -21.10
CA PRO A 877 11.39 11.26 -21.44
C PRO A 877 11.02 9.81 -21.80
N ILE A 878 9.90 9.29 -21.28
CA ILE A 878 9.46 7.90 -21.54
C ILE A 878 8.67 7.77 -22.86
N THR A 879 7.92 8.80 -23.25
CA THR A 879 6.98 8.78 -24.39
C THR A 879 7.53 9.48 -25.62
N GLY A 880 8.43 10.46 -25.42
CA GLY A 880 8.91 11.35 -26.48
C GLY A 880 7.88 12.40 -26.91
N SER A 881 6.69 12.44 -26.30
CA SER A 881 5.64 13.40 -26.64
C SER A 881 5.68 14.63 -25.72
N SER A 882 5.50 15.82 -26.30
CA SER A 882 5.24 17.08 -25.60
C SER A 882 3.74 17.33 -25.32
N ASP A 883 2.86 16.40 -25.67
CA ASP A 883 1.42 16.50 -25.42
C ASP A 883 1.11 16.19 -23.94
N HIS A 884 0.35 17.07 -23.30
CA HIS A 884 0.00 17.01 -21.88
C HIS A 884 -1.50 17.24 -21.70
N TYR A 885 -2.22 16.17 -21.37
CA TYR A 885 -3.67 16.17 -21.19
C TYR A 885 -4.07 15.98 -19.72
N THR A 886 -5.24 16.50 -19.34
CA THR A 886 -5.89 16.13 -18.07
C THR A 886 -7.32 15.68 -18.29
N LEU A 887 -7.62 14.54 -17.67
CA LEU A 887 -8.80 13.71 -17.87
C LEU A 887 -9.54 13.51 -16.54
N TYR A 888 -10.86 13.38 -16.59
CA TYR A 888 -11.66 13.05 -15.41
C TYR A 888 -11.46 11.59 -15.00
N ASP A 889 -11.54 11.29 -13.71
CA ASP A 889 -11.80 9.91 -13.29
C ASP A 889 -13.20 9.45 -13.74
N VAL A 890 -13.32 8.15 -14.03
CA VAL A 890 -14.51 7.45 -14.54
C VAL A 890 -15.74 7.59 -13.63
N PHE A 891 -15.57 7.76 -12.31
CA PHE A 891 -16.67 8.05 -11.40
C PHE A 891 -17.14 9.52 -11.48
N HIS A 892 -16.26 10.44 -11.85
CA HIS A 892 -16.50 11.89 -11.87
C HIS A 892 -16.84 12.45 -13.25
N GLU A 893 -16.59 11.69 -14.34
CA GLU A 893 -17.02 11.95 -15.75
C GLU A 893 -18.52 12.28 -15.95
N ARG A 894 -19.37 12.08 -14.92
CA ARG A 894 -20.83 12.35 -14.97
C ARG A 894 -21.28 13.60 -14.23
N ASN A 895 -20.40 14.20 -13.43
CA ASN A 895 -20.71 15.37 -12.60
C ASN A 895 -20.36 16.70 -13.29
N THR A 896 -19.95 16.63 -14.57
CA THR A 896 -19.45 17.74 -15.38
C THR A 896 -20.60 18.54 -15.99
N LYS A 897 -20.64 19.85 -15.70
CA LYS A 897 -21.66 20.78 -16.24
C LYS A 897 -21.35 21.32 -17.64
N ASP A 898 -20.08 21.35 -18.05
CA ASP A 898 -19.65 21.86 -19.36
C ASP A 898 -19.62 20.72 -20.40
N ALA A 899 -20.22 20.94 -21.57
CA ALA A 899 -20.18 19.99 -22.68
C ALA A 899 -18.73 19.68 -23.13
N LYS A 900 -17.81 20.66 -23.01
CA LYS A 900 -16.39 20.50 -23.35
C LYS A 900 -15.66 19.44 -22.51
N ASP A 901 -16.17 19.14 -21.31
CA ASP A 901 -15.61 18.09 -20.45
C ASP A 901 -15.80 16.68 -21.05
N ALA A 902 -16.69 16.50 -22.04
CA ALA A 902 -16.80 15.25 -22.79
C ALA A 902 -15.48 14.87 -23.51
N LEU A 903 -14.64 15.85 -23.85
CA LEU A 903 -13.32 15.69 -24.48
C LEU A 903 -12.18 15.41 -23.47
N ARG A 904 -12.52 15.25 -22.18
CA ARG A 904 -11.62 14.86 -21.08
C ARG A 904 -11.93 13.46 -20.54
N ARG A 905 -12.68 12.63 -21.27
CA ARG A 905 -13.05 11.26 -20.87
C ARG A 905 -11.97 10.24 -21.21
N ILE A 906 -11.65 9.33 -20.28
CA ILE A 906 -10.62 8.28 -20.46
C ILE A 906 -11.04 7.32 -21.58
N ALA A 907 -12.34 7.08 -21.76
CA ALA A 907 -12.91 6.20 -22.79
C ALA A 907 -12.74 6.69 -24.25
N LEU A 908 -12.15 7.87 -24.46
CA LEU A 908 -11.76 8.36 -25.78
C LEU A 908 -10.40 7.82 -26.24
N VAL A 909 -9.49 7.42 -25.34
CA VAL A 909 -8.12 6.98 -25.67
C VAL A 909 -8.02 5.45 -25.67
N PRO A 910 -7.88 4.76 -26.83
CA PRO A 910 -7.77 3.31 -26.91
C PRO A 910 -6.58 2.71 -26.13
N GLU A 911 -5.54 3.51 -25.86
CA GLU A 911 -4.36 3.11 -25.10
C GLU A 911 -4.57 3.16 -23.58
N LEU A 912 -5.56 3.92 -23.10
CA LEU A 912 -5.91 4.03 -21.68
C LEU A 912 -7.21 3.29 -21.32
N ALA A 913 -8.19 3.31 -22.22
CA ALA A 913 -9.52 2.74 -22.03
C ALA A 913 -9.45 1.25 -21.68
N GLY A 914 -9.80 0.91 -20.43
CA GLY A 914 -9.70 -0.45 -19.89
C GLY A 914 -8.33 -0.88 -19.40
N TRP A 915 -7.28 -0.09 -19.65
CA TRP A 915 -5.89 -0.42 -19.28
C TRP A 915 -5.41 0.34 -18.05
N VAL A 916 -5.88 1.58 -17.86
CA VAL A 916 -5.53 2.39 -16.69
C VAL A 916 -6.37 1.96 -15.47
N ASN A 917 -5.70 1.72 -14.33
CA ASN A 917 -6.37 1.66 -13.03
C ASN A 917 -6.55 3.10 -12.55
N SER A 918 -7.61 3.80 -12.99
CA SER A 918 -7.91 5.12 -12.42
C SER A 918 -8.27 5.01 -10.94
N GLN A 919 -8.82 3.86 -10.53
CA GLN A 919 -9.30 3.61 -9.16
C GLN A 919 -8.19 3.32 -8.12
N CYS A 920 -6.92 3.55 -8.46
CA CYS A 920 -5.80 3.16 -7.60
C CYS A 920 -5.68 4.03 -6.34
N ALA A 921 -6.18 5.26 -6.36
CA ALA A 921 -6.14 6.16 -5.22
C ALA A 921 -7.23 5.83 -4.19
N GLU A 922 -8.47 5.60 -4.64
CA GLU A 922 -9.58 5.18 -3.77
C GLU A 922 -9.32 3.79 -3.17
N GLN A 923 -8.62 2.90 -3.90
CA GLN A 923 -8.12 1.63 -3.39
C GLN A 923 -7.12 1.82 -2.23
N LEU A 924 -6.12 2.70 -2.39
CA LEU A 924 -5.19 3.09 -1.32
C LEU A 924 -5.96 3.71 -0.13
N PHE A 925 -6.89 4.61 -0.41
CA PHE A 925 -7.64 5.36 0.59
C PHE A 925 -8.64 4.50 1.37
N SER A 926 -9.28 3.52 0.74
CA SER A 926 -10.13 2.54 1.42
C SER A 926 -9.33 1.64 2.38
N ASP A 927 -8.06 1.38 2.06
CA ASP A 927 -7.12 0.66 2.92
C ASP A 927 -6.63 1.57 4.07
N MET A 928 -6.09 2.75 3.75
CA MET A 928 -5.48 3.67 4.72
C MET A 928 -6.49 4.32 5.68
N ARG A 929 -7.77 4.43 5.31
CA ARG A 929 -8.85 4.89 6.21
C ARG A 929 -8.94 4.08 7.50
N LYS A 930 -8.51 2.82 7.49
CA LYS A 930 -8.43 1.95 8.67
C LYS A 930 -7.43 2.47 9.72
N ASN A 931 -6.48 3.33 9.33
CA ASN A 931 -5.47 3.89 10.25
C ASN A 931 -5.96 5.14 11.00
N ASN A 932 -7.07 5.77 10.54
CA ASN A 932 -7.52 7.07 11.06
C ASN A 932 -7.74 7.07 12.59
N TYR A 933 -8.13 5.95 13.19
CA TYR A 933 -8.39 5.86 14.64
C TYR A 933 -7.15 6.10 15.52
N PHE A 934 -5.94 5.86 14.99
CA PHE A 934 -4.69 6.12 15.71
C PHE A 934 -3.86 7.26 15.09
N LEU A 935 -4.06 7.57 13.80
CA LEU A 935 -3.40 8.73 13.18
C LEU A 935 -4.03 10.05 13.64
N ASN A 936 -5.33 10.08 13.96
CA ASN A 936 -6.00 11.28 14.47
C ASN A 936 -5.62 11.65 15.91
N THR A 937 -4.90 10.80 16.64
CA THR A 937 -4.46 11.07 18.03
C THR A 937 -3.02 11.59 18.11
N LEU A 938 -2.35 11.76 16.97
CA LEU A 938 -0.97 12.26 16.85
C LEU A 938 -0.94 13.80 16.75
N THR A 939 0.20 14.40 17.10
CA THR A 939 0.51 15.79 16.72
C THR A 939 0.66 15.93 15.19
N PRO A 940 0.62 17.15 14.61
CA PRO A 940 0.77 17.34 13.17
C PRO A 940 2.06 16.75 12.60
N SER A 941 3.19 16.94 13.30
CA SER A 941 4.53 16.45 12.94
C SER A 941 4.60 14.91 12.98
N GLU A 942 4.20 14.30 14.09
CA GLU A 942 4.07 12.84 14.25
C GLU A 942 3.15 12.23 13.19
N HIS A 943 2.03 12.89 12.88
CA HIS A 943 1.06 12.43 11.90
C HIS A 943 1.67 12.34 10.51
N ILE A 944 2.27 13.43 10.01
CA ILE A 944 2.85 13.44 8.66
C ILE A 944 4.07 12.51 8.56
N PHE A 945 4.85 12.40 9.64
CA PHE A 945 5.96 11.45 9.76
C PHE A 945 5.48 10.00 9.63
N MET A 946 4.49 9.62 10.45
CA MET A 946 3.90 8.28 10.48
C MET A 946 3.25 7.92 9.14
N MET A 947 2.47 8.81 8.55
CA MET A 947 1.85 8.59 7.25
C MET A 947 2.90 8.43 6.14
N ARG A 948 3.97 9.25 6.12
CA ARG A 948 5.10 9.11 5.18
C ARG A 948 5.81 7.75 5.35
N ASN A 949 6.02 7.29 6.59
CA ASN A 949 6.60 5.98 6.86
C ASN A 949 5.70 4.82 6.39
N ILE A 950 4.40 4.87 6.70
CA ILE A 950 3.42 3.87 6.26
C ILE A 950 3.35 3.78 4.72
N LEU A 951 3.35 4.92 4.03
CA LEU A 951 3.32 4.98 2.57
C LEU A 951 4.66 4.57 1.91
N HIS A 952 5.81 4.84 2.55
CA HIS A 952 7.10 4.31 2.10
C HIS A 952 7.11 2.77 2.10
N HIS A 953 6.61 2.15 3.17
CA HIS A 953 6.52 0.69 3.25
C HIS A 953 5.44 0.10 2.34
N TYR A 954 4.31 0.79 2.13
CA TYR A 954 3.32 0.43 1.10
C TYR A 954 3.93 0.44 -0.32
N ASN A 955 4.60 1.52 -0.70
CA ASN A 955 5.30 1.63 -1.99
C ASN A 955 6.35 0.51 -2.16
N THR A 956 7.10 0.21 -1.10
CA THR A 956 8.10 -0.88 -1.07
C THR A 956 7.43 -2.25 -1.26
N LYS A 957 6.28 -2.49 -0.64
CA LYS A 957 5.47 -3.72 -0.77
C LYS A 957 4.93 -3.89 -2.20
N CYS A 958 4.43 -2.82 -2.82
CA CYS A 958 4.00 -2.80 -4.23
C CYS A 958 5.16 -3.06 -5.20
N ASN A 959 6.30 -2.39 -5.00
CA ASN A 959 7.50 -2.59 -5.82
C ASN A 959 8.10 -4.00 -5.66
N ASN A 960 8.15 -4.55 -4.45
CA ASN A 960 8.65 -5.92 -4.23
C ASN A 960 7.74 -6.99 -4.86
N LYS A 961 6.42 -6.79 -4.83
CA LYS A 961 5.45 -7.63 -5.58
C LYS A 961 5.75 -7.60 -7.09
N THR A 962 6.02 -6.41 -7.64
CA THR A 962 6.36 -6.20 -9.06
C THR A 962 7.72 -6.80 -9.43
N LYS A 963 8.76 -6.61 -8.61
CA LYS A 963 10.09 -7.23 -8.79
C LYS A 963 9.99 -8.76 -8.80
N THR A 964 9.28 -9.32 -7.83
CA THR A 964 9.02 -10.77 -7.73
C THR A 964 8.20 -11.31 -8.90
N SER A 965 7.44 -10.45 -9.59
CA SER A 965 6.68 -10.79 -10.79
C SER A 965 7.58 -10.88 -12.02
N ILE A 966 8.38 -9.83 -12.28
CA ILE A 966 9.31 -9.75 -13.42
C ILE A 966 10.39 -10.84 -13.34
N GLN A 967 10.92 -11.12 -12.13
CA GLN A 967 11.93 -12.16 -11.90
C GLN A 967 11.47 -13.61 -12.19
N LYS A 968 10.19 -13.85 -12.54
CA LYS A 968 9.72 -15.17 -12.99
C LYS A 968 9.90 -15.41 -14.48
N VAL A 969 10.19 -14.38 -15.28
CA VAL A 969 10.41 -14.53 -16.73
C VAL A 969 11.71 -15.32 -16.97
N PRO A 970 11.67 -16.48 -17.65
CA PRO A 970 12.86 -17.29 -17.81
C PRO A 970 13.75 -16.80 -18.96
N SER A 971 14.99 -16.44 -18.65
CA SER A 971 16.04 -15.99 -19.57
C SER A 971 16.59 -17.10 -20.49
N LYS A 972 15.71 -17.85 -21.18
CA LYS A 972 16.11 -19.01 -22.01
C LYS A 972 16.72 -18.64 -23.38
N THR A 973 16.60 -17.38 -23.81
CA THR A 973 17.13 -16.89 -25.10
C THR A 973 18.58 -16.38 -25.01
N LEU A 974 19.17 -16.33 -23.80
CA LEU A 974 20.53 -15.83 -23.59
C LEU A 974 21.60 -16.94 -23.76
N LYS A 975 21.81 -17.38 -25.00
CA LYS A 975 23.16 -17.81 -25.44
C LYS A 975 23.87 -16.58 -26.02
N ILE A 976 24.40 -15.74 -25.14
CA ILE A 976 25.27 -14.63 -25.55
C ILE A 976 26.73 -15.07 -25.35
N SER A 977 27.44 -15.25 -26.46
CA SER A 977 28.90 -15.28 -26.50
C SER A 977 29.42 -13.84 -26.44
N SER A 978 29.95 -13.44 -25.27
CA SER A 978 30.46 -12.11 -24.92
C SER A 978 29.42 -10.96 -24.88
N PRO A 979 29.44 -10.10 -23.84
CA PRO A 979 28.36 -9.14 -23.60
C PRO A 979 28.48 -7.88 -24.48
N VAL A 980 27.67 -7.80 -25.54
CA VAL A 980 27.50 -6.57 -26.34
C VAL A 980 26.23 -5.83 -25.91
N ALA A 981 26.43 -4.63 -25.35
CA ALA A 981 25.49 -3.52 -25.18
C ALA A 981 23.98 -3.81 -25.06
N LEU A 982 23.50 -3.99 -23.82
CA LEU A 982 22.19 -3.43 -23.44
C LEU A 982 22.37 -1.92 -23.20
N PRO A 983 21.46 -1.04 -23.64
CA PRO A 983 21.64 0.41 -23.52
C PRO A 983 21.66 0.87 -22.06
N SER A 984 22.81 1.38 -21.62
CA SER A 984 23.18 1.58 -20.20
C SER A 984 22.55 2.78 -19.50
N ASN A 985 21.43 3.31 -19.99
CA ASN A 985 20.73 4.45 -19.42
C ASN A 985 19.54 4.01 -18.55
N GLY A 986 19.77 3.86 -17.24
CA GLY A 986 18.66 3.86 -16.27
C GLY A 986 18.65 2.79 -15.18
N LEU A 987 19.71 1.98 -15.01
CA LEU A 987 19.93 1.18 -13.80
C LEU A 987 21.43 0.83 -13.66
N GLN A 988 21.93 0.62 -12.43
CA GLN A 988 23.31 0.21 -12.11
C GLN A 988 24.46 1.21 -12.42
N LYS A 989 24.49 2.34 -11.70
CA LYS A 989 25.70 2.72 -10.94
C LYS A 989 25.32 2.80 -9.47
N SER A 990 26.21 2.32 -8.59
CA SER A 990 25.90 1.66 -7.31
C SER A 990 25.06 0.37 -7.50
N ILE A 991 25.30 -0.73 -6.78
CA ILE A 991 26.14 -0.97 -5.60
C ILE A 991 27.04 -2.19 -5.86
N SER A 992 28.38 -2.04 -5.83
CA SER A 992 29.38 -3.10 -5.58
C SER A 992 30.83 -2.59 -5.68
N SER A 993 31.18 -1.52 -4.94
CA SER A 993 32.56 -1.06 -4.78
C SER A 993 32.73 -0.25 -3.49
N ILE A 994 32.73 -0.94 -2.35
CA ILE A 994 33.28 -0.42 -1.08
C ILE A 994 34.22 -1.51 -0.56
N THR A 995 35.52 -1.26 -0.68
CA THR A 995 36.60 -1.95 0.01
C THR A 995 37.83 -1.06 -0.17
N GLU A 996 38.18 -0.32 0.88
CA GLU A 996 39.39 0.50 0.92
C GLU A 996 40.63 -0.41 1.04
N PRO A 997 41.81 0.12 0.70
CA PRO A 997 42.81 0.26 1.75
C PRO A 997 43.36 1.69 1.88
N SER A 998 43.81 2.00 3.11
CA SER A 998 44.48 3.23 3.59
C SER A 998 43.75 4.56 3.35
#